data_AF-A0A5N6EP43-F1
#
_entry.id   AF-A0A5N6EP43-F1
#
_cell.length_a   1.000
_cell.length_b   1.000
_cell.length_c   1.000
_cell.angle_alpha   90.00
_cell.angle_beta   90.00
_cell.angle_gamma   90.00
#
_symmetry.space_group_name_H-M   'P 1'
#
loop_
_entity.id
_entity.type
_entity.pdbx_description
1 polymer ?
#
loop_
_entity_poly.entity_id
_entity_poly.type
_entity_poly.pdbx_seq_one_letter_code
_entity_poly.pdbx_strand_id
1 'polypeptide(L)'
;MAATDEKKCDRTNEECIENIDDIECKAAVNNSRAHLVPRPSEDEGDPLNWPMRLKTLILFQVCWLAFLGTWNTAAINSAYSLLAEDLGVSEVQASYQTTIVIALNGVGPFIWIPLANVYGRRFVYLITTFIGFATALGCGFVHSFGALVGIRAINGIFPVSMALGPATVTDLFFYHQRGRALGLFTVMLTSRSHFSGLFGGPVAKFLGWRWIFWITAAMNFVTLVTLLSMAKYRELLRPWTSFPGVELQAKHFVIPAFRMALYPSVLFPSLYYASQYCFTAIFPAVTYAIIFKERFGWSALQCSLAYGGTMTIGSIVGEFAAGKIIDDIVHRHSIRLGVDSPPPEVRFKGIWTGAALIPAGLLIFGFTIQYNSHWSGPLAGMFIGIFGIQVVATVCYTYSIDSYRVKGSEVSQFWVERVHKFIKYRHSIKAAAWNEDKAKWEIQVENGDGVIFQDDVDVFINAGGVLNNWKWPNIEGIHNFKGKLIHSARWDQEYDFTGKKVASIGIGSSGIQIVPQLAKLVDSMDVYVRTQTWISPAPGINEPTANDPDMDADYNFTPESMAVFKDPEVLRQYRAAIMDRRIENFQRALADSDVQKRAQELFRKSMTERLGDSEKGRKAAQYLLPDFPVGCRRQTPGPGFLEALTQDNVDMWWDDIARITEKGILTRSGEEKDYDVIVCATGFDTSFKPSFPLIGRNKVNLASKWEVEQPKAYFGFMVPDMPNYFCFIGPNSPISNGSLVLGIQATALYVYKWLEKLQTEMISSFEVRNDVNEEYNQHMQQYLQRTVWTRGCRSWYKRGTVDGPVVAIYGGTSFHFMEAIKNPRWEDFNIQRTAEASLNRFAYLGNGFSQRETKGQSVGATQTLDFDEYWRLFVLPDIHN
;
A
#
# COMPACT_ATOMS: atom_id res chain seq x y z
N MET A 1 49.06 36.17 -31.24
CA MET A 1 50.37 36.39 -30.57
C MET A 1 50.72 35.15 -29.76
N ALA A 2 51.93 35.13 -29.18
CA ALA A 2 52.43 34.09 -28.26
C ALA A 2 51.49 33.81 -27.06
N ALA A 3 51.65 32.76 -26.25
CA ALA A 3 52.29 31.42 -26.33
C ALA A 3 52.23 30.81 -24.91
N THR A 4 52.42 29.48 -24.76
CA THR A 4 52.70 28.77 -23.48
C THR A 4 51.62 28.91 -22.38
N ASP A 5 51.50 28.05 -21.37
CA ASP A 5 52.04 26.71 -21.07
C ASP A 5 50.84 25.90 -20.46
N GLU A 6 50.82 24.59 -20.24
CA GLU A 6 51.75 23.80 -19.42
C GLU A 6 51.96 22.35 -19.90
N LYS A 7 52.91 21.69 -19.24
CA LYS A 7 53.40 20.32 -19.48
C LYS A 7 52.50 19.25 -18.83
N LYS A 8 52.66 17.92 -18.99
CA LYS A 8 53.21 16.98 -20.02
C LYS A 8 53.65 15.70 -19.27
N CYS A 9 53.31 14.49 -19.78
CA CYS A 9 53.99 13.20 -19.45
C CYS A 9 53.92 12.71 -17.96
N ASP A 10 54.10 11.43 -17.61
CA ASP A 10 54.03 10.17 -18.38
C ASP A 10 53.83 8.97 -17.42
N ARG A 11 53.45 7.80 -17.97
CA ARG A 11 54.04 6.47 -17.69
C ARG A 11 53.30 5.33 -18.38
N THR A 12 54.06 4.50 -19.10
CA THR A 12 53.62 3.28 -19.78
C THR A 12 54.10 2.01 -19.05
N ASN A 13 53.80 0.85 -19.65
CA ASN A 13 54.29 -0.51 -19.37
C ASN A 13 53.61 -1.30 -18.23
N GLU A 14 52.68 -2.15 -18.67
CA GLU A 14 52.77 -3.62 -18.54
C GLU A 14 52.94 -4.25 -17.15
N GLU A 15 51.84 -4.75 -16.60
CA GLU A 15 51.69 -6.21 -16.45
C GLU A 15 50.21 -6.60 -16.50
N CYS A 16 49.85 -7.58 -17.34
CA CYS A 16 48.47 -8.04 -17.51
C CYS A 16 48.23 -9.34 -16.73
N ILE A 17 47.38 -9.29 -15.70
CA ILE A 17 46.60 -10.46 -15.26
C ILE A 17 45.13 -10.03 -15.17
N GLU A 18 44.26 -10.84 -15.76
CA GLU A 18 42.84 -10.55 -15.92
C GLU A 18 42.08 -10.64 -14.59
N ASN A 19 41.04 -9.83 -14.43
CA ASN A 19 39.73 -10.32 -13.98
C ASN A 19 38.62 -9.31 -14.30
N ILE A 20 37.45 -9.85 -14.67
CA ILE A 20 36.25 -9.08 -15.04
C ILE A 20 35.39 -8.91 -13.78
N ASP A 21 35.07 -7.66 -13.39
CA ASP A 21 33.84 -7.28 -12.64
C ASP A 21 33.80 -5.79 -12.20
N ASP A 22 34.93 -5.07 -12.16
CA ASP A 22 35.06 -3.85 -11.32
C ASP A 22 34.64 -2.50 -11.97
N ILE A 23 33.98 -2.51 -13.13
CA ILE A 23 33.73 -1.30 -13.94
C ILE A 23 32.66 -0.35 -13.33
N GLU A 24 31.63 -0.85 -12.65
CA GLU A 24 30.49 -0.03 -12.21
C GLU A 24 30.71 0.87 -10.97
N CYS A 25 31.88 0.82 -10.31
CA CYS A 25 32.09 1.52 -9.03
C CYS A 25 32.98 2.78 -9.07
N LYS A 26 33.52 3.20 -10.23
CA LYS A 26 34.39 4.39 -10.34
C LYS A 26 34.18 5.23 -11.61
N ALA A 27 32.93 5.64 -11.88
CA ALA A 27 32.61 6.66 -12.88
C ALA A 27 31.53 7.64 -12.39
N ALA A 28 31.75 8.93 -12.67
CA ALA A 28 30.79 10.05 -12.62
C ALA A 28 29.77 10.10 -11.45
N VAL A 29 30.10 10.91 -10.45
CA VAL A 29 29.16 11.52 -9.51
C VAL A 29 28.10 12.36 -10.27
N ASN A 30 26.89 12.48 -9.70
CA ASN A 30 25.81 13.42 -10.06
C ASN A 30 24.88 13.18 -11.27
N ASN A 31 24.79 12.02 -11.94
CA ASN A 31 23.58 11.75 -12.77
C ASN A 31 23.10 10.29 -13.00
N SER A 32 23.74 9.28 -12.42
CA SER A 32 23.37 7.87 -12.65
C SER A 32 22.13 7.38 -11.86
N ARG A 33 21.79 8.03 -10.74
CA ARG A 33 20.71 7.58 -9.82
C ARG A 33 19.29 7.68 -10.40
N ALA A 34 19.06 8.56 -11.37
CA ALA A 34 17.74 8.82 -11.99
C ALA A 34 17.17 7.65 -12.85
N HIS A 35 17.84 6.50 -12.86
CA HIS A 35 17.48 5.33 -13.68
C HIS A 35 17.39 4.04 -12.86
N LEU A 36 17.57 4.16 -11.55
CA LEU A 36 17.55 3.04 -10.63
C LEU A 36 16.14 2.95 -10.04
N VAL A 37 15.41 1.88 -10.34
CA VAL A 37 14.08 1.60 -9.79
C VAL A 37 14.22 0.51 -8.71
N PRO A 38 13.69 0.67 -7.48
CA PRO A 38 13.24 1.91 -6.89
C PRO A 38 14.40 2.92 -6.76
N ARG A 39 14.09 4.21 -6.85
CA ARG A 39 15.09 5.28 -6.64
C ARG A 39 15.69 5.14 -5.24
N PRO A 40 17.03 5.10 -5.09
CA PRO A 40 17.67 5.18 -3.78
C PRO A 40 17.38 6.56 -3.18
N SER A 41 17.17 6.62 -1.86
CA SER A 41 17.14 7.88 -1.13
C SER A 41 18.54 8.47 -1.00
N GLU A 42 18.65 9.67 -0.43
CA GLU A 42 19.95 10.35 -0.23
C GLU A 42 20.64 9.96 1.08
N ASP A 43 20.00 9.11 1.89
CA ASP A 43 20.57 8.56 3.13
C ASP A 43 21.73 7.59 2.83
N GLU A 44 22.87 7.76 3.50
CA GLU A 44 23.98 6.79 3.47
C GLU A 44 23.59 5.44 4.08
N GLY A 45 22.60 5.43 4.96
CA GLY A 45 21.98 4.23 5.53
C GLY A 45 21.11 3.44 4.55
N ASP A 46 20.75 3.99 3.39
CA ASP A 46 19.92 3.30 2.40
C ASP A 46 20.65 2.07 1.82
N PRO A 47 20.14 0.84 1.98
CA PRO A 47 20.78 -0.36 1.44
C PRO A 47 20.94 -0.34 -0.08
N LEU A 48 20.15 0.45 -0.80
CA LEU A 48 20.27 0.65 -2.24
C LEU A 48 21.53 1.45 -2.63
N ASN A 49 22.06 2.30 -1.74
CA ASN A 49 23.29 3.08 -1.96
C ASN A 49 24.59 2.28 -1.72
N TRP A 50 24.51 1.08 -1.16
CA TRP A 50 25.71 0.35 -0.73
C TRP A 50 26.52 -0.24 -1.92
N PRO A 51 27.86 -0.35 -1.79
CA PRO A 51 28.70 -0.94 -2.84
C PRO A 51 28.26 -2.36 -3.21
N MET A 52 28.35 -2.73 -4.49
CA MET A 52 27.90 -4.04 -4.97
C MET A 52 28.55 -5.20 -4.19
N ARG A 53 29.85 -5.09 -3.86
CA ARG A 53 30.57 -6.07 -3.03
C ARG A 53 29.90 -6.31 -1.66
N LEU A 54 29.36 -5.27 -1.02
CA LEU A 54 28.63 -5.38 0.24
C LEU A 54 27.24 -5.99 0.03
N LYS A 55 26.51 -5.57 -1.01
CA LYS A 55 25.20 -6.16 -1.38
C LYS A 55 25.30 -7.65 -1.66
N THR A 56 26.29 -8.08 -2.44
CA THR A 56 26.56 -9.49 -2.76
C THR A 56 26.99 -10.28 -1.53
N LEU A 57 27.76 -9.70 -0.61
CA LEU A 57 28.17 -10.38 0.63
C LEU A 57 26.99 -10.55 1.60
N ILE A 58 26.09 -9.57 1.72
CA ILE A 58 24.85 -9.71 2.49
C ILE A 58 23.90 -10.71 1.81
N LEU A 59 23.77 -10.68 0.47
CA LEU A 59 23.02 -11.69 -0.29
C LEU A 59 23.54 -13.10 0.01
N PHE A 60 24.85 -13.31 -0.03
CA PHE A 60 25.48 -14.58 0.32
C PHE A 60 25.18 -14.99 1.77
N GLN A 61 25.26 -14.07 2.75
CA GLN A 61 24.87 -14.36 4.13
C GLN A 61 23.39 -14.73 4.27
N VAL A 62 22.48 -14.06 3.55
CA VAL A 62 21.03 -14.35 3.57
C VAL A 62 20.73 -15.71 2.93
N CYS A 63 21.37 -16.03 1.81
CA CYS A 63 21.33 -17.35 1.18
C CYS A 63 21.89 -18.45 2.10
N TRP A 64 23.01 -18.18 2.77
CA TRP A 64 23.63 -19.10 3.73
C TRP A 64 22.74 -19.32 4.97
N LEU A 65 22.13 -18.26 5.52
CA LEU A 65 21.15 -18.38 6.59
C LEU A 65 19.91 -19.18 6.15
N ALA A 66 19.46 -19.06 4.90
CA ALA A 66 18.37 -19.88 4.36
C ALA A 66 18.78 -21.35 4.24
N PHE A 67 20.01 -21.63 3.79
CA PHE A 67 20.61 -22.96 3.74
C PHE A 67 20.69 -23.60 5.14
N LEU A 68 21.23 -22.88 6.13
CA LEU A 68 21.40 -23.38 7.51
C LEU A 68 20.09 -23.84 8.15
N GLY A 69 18.98 -23.15 7.90
CA GLY A 69 17.68 -23.46 8.51
C GLY A 69 17.20 -24.89 8.23
N THR A 70 17.31 -25.38 6.99
CA THR A 70 16.97 -26.77 6.65
C THR A 70 18.12 -27.74 6.69
N TRP A 71 19.38 -27.30 6.60
CA TRP A 71 20.52 -28.15 7.00
C TRP A 71 20.30 -28.69 8.42
N ASN A 72 20.05 -27.76 9.35
CA ASN A 72 19.66 -28.03 10.73
C ASN A 72 18.37 -28.88 10.84
N THR A 73 17.43 -28.75 9.90
CA THR A 73 16.20 -29.56 9.90
C THR A 73 16.47 -31.02 9.47
N ALA A 74 17.23 -31.24 8.39
CA ALA A 74 17.22 -32.49 7.62
C ALA A 74 18.53 -33.29 7.59
N ALA A 75 19.69 -32.73 7.99
CA ALA A 75 20.96 -33.47 8.04
C ALA A 75 20.89 -34.70 8.95
N ILE A 76 20.06 -34.65 10.00
CA ILE A 76 19.85 -35.74 10.95
C ILE A 76 19.07 -36.93 10.35
N ASN A 77 18.37 -36.75 9.23
CA ASN A 77 17.48 -37.77 8.65
C ASN A 77 18.21 -39.03 8.19
N SER A 78 19.47 -38.90 7.78
CA SER A 78 20.34 -40.04 7.45
C SER A 78 20.75 -40.87 8.67
N ALA A 79 20.60 -40.32 9.88
CA ALA A 79 21.13 -40.87 11.12
C ALA A 79 20.04 -41.38 12.09
N TYR A 80 18.77 -41.45 11.65
CA TYR A 80 17.65 -41.88 12.51
C TYR A 80 17.90 -43.21 13.21
N SER A 81 18.48 -44.22 12.54
CA SER A 81 18.85 -45.50 13.17
C SER A 81 19.80 -45.33 14.36
N LEU A 82 20.85 -44.51 14.19
CA LEU A 82 21.88 -44.29 15.21
C LEU A 82 21.37 -43.44 16.37
N LEU A 83 20.40 -42.56 16.11
CA LEU A 83 19.72 -41.75 17.13
C LEU A 83 18.66 -42.57 17.89
N ALA A 84 17.97 -43.47 17.20
CA ALA A 84 17.00 -44.41 17.77
C ALA A 84 17.69 -45.39 18.73
N GLU A 85 18.81 -45.98 18.30
CA GLU A 85 19.66 -46.89 19.08
C GLU A 85 20.23 -46.20 20.33
N ASP A 86 20.81 -45.01 20.20
CA ASP A 86 21.43 -44.26 21.30
C ASP A 86 20.42 -43.72 22.34
N LEU A 87 19.20 -43.35 21.92
CA LEU A 87 18.17 -42.77 22.80
C LEU A 87 17.07 -43.78 23.22
N GLY A 88 17.18 -45.05 22.81
CA GLY A 88 16.25 -46.11 23.20
C GLY A 88 14.81 -45.93 22.66
N VAL A 89 14.66 -45.41 21.45
CA VAL A 89 13.36 -45.15 20.78
C VAL A 89 13.28 -45.85 19.43
N SER A 90 12.09 -45.94 18.83
CA SER A 90 11.96 -46.49 17.47
C SER A 90 12.45 -45.51 16.40
N GLU A 91 12.82 -46.00 15.21
CA GLU A 91 13.21 -45.13 14.08
C GLU A 91 12.06 -44.21 13.63
N VAL A 92 10.81 -44.66 13.79
CA VAL A 92 9.61 -43.85 13.56
C VAL A 92 9.52 -42.71 14.58
N GLN A 93 9.74 -42.98 15.87
CA GLN A 93 9.82 -41.94 16.90
C GLN A 93 10.98 -40.97 16.62
N ALA A 94 12.16 -41.47 16.27
CA ALA A 94 13.33 -40.66 15.90
C ALA A 94 13.05 -39.65 14.76
N SER A 95 12.11 -39.95 13.86
CA SER A 95 11.68 -39.00 12.81
C SER A 95 10.93 -37.78 13.36
N TYR A 96 10.24 -37.90 14.51
CA TYR A 96 9.36 -36.84 15.03
C TYR A 96 10.12 -35.56 15.41
N GLN A 97 11.40 -35.63 15.80
CA GLN A 97 12.20 -34.43 16.07
C GLN A 97 12.51 -33.59 14.82
N THR A 98 12.39 -34.18 13.61
CA THR A 98 12.44 -33.44 12.34
C THR A 98 11.05 -32.92 11.98
N THR A 99 10.00 -33.71 12.19
CA THR A 99 8.60 -33.33 11.91
C THR A 99 8.16 -32.09 12.72
N ILE A 100 8.50 -32.02 14.02
CA ILE A 100 8.15 -30.86 14.86
C ILE A 100 8.83 -29.57 14.38
N VAL A 101 10.06 -29.67 13.87
CA VAL A 101 10.81 -28.55 13.28
C VAL A 101 10.17 -28.10 11.98
N ILE A 102 9.80 -29.02 11.09
CA ILE A 102 9.09 -28.68 9.85
C ILE A 102 7.75 -27.97 10.14
N ALA A 103 7.00 -28.43 11.14
CA ALA A 103 5.74 -27.80 11.52
C ALA A 103 5.96 -26.36 12.06
N LEU A 104 6.90 -26.18 13.00
CA LEU A 104 7.15 -24.88 13.63
C LEU A 104 7.91 -23.89 12.74
N ASN A 105 8.67 -24.39 11.73
CA ASN A 105 9.21 -23.58 10.64
C ASN A 105 8.10 -22.83 9.87
N GLY A 106 6.88 -23.37 9.83
CA GLY A 106 5.70 -22.69 9.26
C GLY A 106 5.10 -21.62 10.17
N VAL A 107 5.23 -21.76 11.50
CA VAL A 107 4.70 -20.82 12.49
C VAL A 107 5.65 -19.64 12.73
N GLY A 108 6.96 -19.90 12.77
CA GLY A 108 8.00 -18.90 13.05
C GLY A 108 7.86 -17.58 12.26
N PRO A 109 7.70 -17.60 10.93
CA PRO A 109 7.56 -16.39 10.13
C PRO A 109 6.47 -15.41 10.62
N PHE A 110 5.30 -15.92 11.05
CA PHE A 110 4.19 -15.10 11.58
C PHE A 110 4.63 -14.23 12.78
N ILE A 111 5.59 -14.71 13.57
CA ILE A 111 6.18 -13.97 14.69
C ILE A 111 7.23 -12.97 14.16
N TRP A 112 8.14 -13.43 13.32
CA TRP A 112 9.36 -12.68 13.00
C TRP A 112 9.23 -11.64 11.90
N ILE A 113 8.29 -11.77 10.95
CA ILE A 113 8.12 -10.76 9.89
C ILE A 113 7.53 -9.44 10.40
N PRO A 114 6.47 -9.42 11.25
CA PRO A 114 6.03 -8.20 11.92
C PRO A 114 7.15 -7.56 12.75
N LEU A 115 7.91 -8.36 13.51
CA LEU A 115 9.07 -7.88 14.28
C LEU A 115 10.17 -7.32 13.38
N ALA A 116 10.43 -7.90 12.20
CA ALA A 116 11.46 -7.42 11.28
C ALA A 116 11.02 -6.18 10.49
N ASN A 117 9.71 -5.94 10.35
CA ASN A 117 9.15 -4.70 9.79
C ASN A 117 9.17 -3.55 10.82
N VAL A 118 9.18 -3.85 12.13
CA VAL A 118 9.14 -2.86 13.22
C VAL A 118 10.50 -2.65 13.91
N TYR A 119 11.40 -3.61 13.89
CA TYR A 119 12.74 -3.51 14.51
C TYR A 119 13.90 -3.76 13.52
N GLY A 120 13.59 -3.93 12.23
CA GLY A 120 14.56 -4.10 11.16
C GLY A 120 15.08 -5.53 10.97
N ARG A 121 15.47 -5.84 9.72
CA ARG A 121 15.91 -7.19 9.30
C ARG A 121 17.08 -7.73 10.14
N ARG A 122 18.13 -6.91 10.37
CA ARG A 122 19.36 -7.33 11.06
C ARG A 122 19.16 -7.70 12.53
N PHE A 123 18.30 -6.98 13.26
CA PHE A 123 17.97 -7.30 14.65
C PHE A 123 17.35 -8.69 14.76
N VAL A 124 16.36 -8.97 13.93
CA VAL A 124 15.71 -10.28 13.86
C VAL A 124 16.70 -11.37 13.44
N TYR A 125 17.51 -11.15 12.39
CA TYR A 125 18.54 -12.14 11.99
C TYR A 125 19.56 -12.46 13.09
N LEU A 126 20.01 -11.47 13.87
CA LEU A 126 20.94 -11.70 14.98
C LEU A 126 20.31 -12.55 16.08
N ILE A 127 19.10 -12.21 16.52
CA ILE A 127 18.37 -12.98 17.54
C ILE A 127 18.09 -14.41 17.08
N THR A 128 17.60 -14.58 15.84
CA THR A 128 17.27 -15.91 15.33
C THR A 128 18.50 -16.78 15.12
N THR A 129 19.62 -16.21 14.66
CA THR A 129 20.87 -16.96 14.48
C THR A 129 21.50 -17.32 15.83
N PHE A 130 21.43 -16.44 16.83
CA PHE A 130 21.89 -16.74 18.20
C PHE A 130 21.08 -17.87 18.84
N ILE A 131 19.74 -17.83 18.73
CA ILE A 131 18.88 -18.89 19.28
C ILE A 131 19.01 -20.18 18.47
N GLY A 132 19.20 -20.09 17.15
CA GLY A 132 19.57 -21.22 16.29
C GLY A 132 20.88 -21.89 16.72
N PHE A 133 21.93 -21.10 16.99
CA PHE A 133 23.19 -21.57 17.57
C PHE A 133 22.99 -22.25 18.92
N ALA A 134 22.35 -21.58 19.89
CA ALA A 134 22.17 -22.11 21.24
C ALA A 134 21.33 -23.40 21.28
N THR A 135 20.26 -23.47 20.46
CA THR A 135 19.43 -24.67 20.37
C THR A 135 20.12 -25.81 19.60
N ALA A 136 20.87 -25.53 18.53
CA ALA A 136 21.68 -26.55 17.86
C ALA A 136 22.78 -27.11 18.79
N LEU A 137 23.45 -26.24 19.55
CA LEU A 137 24.43 -26.66 20.55
C LEU A 137 23.79 -27.55 21.63
N GLY A 138 22.62 -27.15 22.14
CA GLY A 138 21.83 -27.94 23.09
C GLY A 138 21.43 -29.32 22.55
N CYS A 139 21.03 -29.43 21.29
CA CYS A 139 20.70 -30.71 20.64
C CYS A 139 21.89 -31.69 20.58
N GLY A 140 23.14 -31.21 20.66
CA GLY A 140 24.32 -32.06 20.77
C GLY A 140 24.55 -32.64 22.17
N PHE A 141 23.97 -32.06 23.22
CA PHE A 141 24.19 -32.46 24.63
C PHE A 141 22.99 -33.18 25.28
N VAL A 142 21.96 -33.54 24.51
CA VAL A 142 20.81 -34.28 25.05
C VAL A 142 21.06 -35.78 25.18
N HIS A 143 20.54 -36.33 26.28
CA HIS A 143 20.57 -37.75 26.63
C HIS A 143 19.17 -38.37 26.73
N SER A 144 18.12 -37.66 26.30
CA SER A 144 16.76 -38.21 26.21
C SER A 144 16.01 -37.65 25.01
N PHE A 145 15.16 -38.48 24.40
CA PHE A 145 14.40 -38.10 23.21
C PHE A 145 13.41 -36.95 23.48
N GLY A 146 12.78 -36.91 24.66
CA GLY A 146 11.88 -35.81 25.05
C GLY A 146 12.61 -34.45 25.14
N ALA A 147 13.82 -34.43 25.70
CA ALA A 147 14.64 -33.21 25.74
C ALA A 147 15.07 -32.78 24.33
N LEU A 148 15.43 -33.73 23.46
CA LEU A 148 15.73 -33.44 22.06
C LEU A 148 14.52 -32.80 21.35
N VAL A 149 13.34 -33.41 21.43
CA VAL A 149 12.11 -32.88 20.83
C VAL A 149 11.76 -31.49 21.37
N GLY A 150 11.94 -31.23 22.67
CA GLY A 150 11.71 -29.92 23.27
C GLY A 150 12.63 -28.82 22.73
N ILE A 151 13.94 -29.06 22.69
CA ILE A 151 14.92 -28.11 22.13
C ILE A 151 14.68 -27.94 20.62
N ARG A 152 14.35 -29.03 19.91
CA ARG A 152 14.02 -29.01 18.47
C ARG A 152 12.73 -28.24 18.17
N ALA A 153 11.73 -28.28 19.05
CA ALA A 153 10.53 -27.46 18.91
C ALA A 153 10.86 -25.96 18.95
N ILE A 154 11.67 -25.52 19.93
CA ILE A 154 12.17 -24.13 20.00
C ILE A 154 12.96 -23.82 18.72
N ASN A 155 13.94 -24.65 18.37
CA ASN A 155 14.82 -24.52 17.20
C ASN A 155 14.07 -24.31 15.87
N GLY A 156 12.88 -24.89 15.68
CA GLY A 156 12.06 -24.71 14.48
C GLY A 156 11.32 -23.36 14.39
N ILE A 157 11.20 -22.59 15.47
CA ILE A 157 10.50 -21.29 15.44
C ILE A 157 11.38 -20.18 14.83
N PHE A 158 12.72 -20.31 14.87
CA PHE A 158 13.63 -19.20 14.58
C PHE A 158 14.22 -19.10 13.15
N PRO A 159 14.28 -20.09 12.24
CA PRO A 159 14.99 -19.96 10.94
C PRO A 159 14.22 -19.12 9.89
N VAL A 160 13.98 -17.85 10.21
CA VAL A 160 13.20 -16.85 9.47
C VAL A 160 13.79 -16.45 8.11
N SER A 161 15.06 -16.73 7.87
CA SER A 161 15.79 -16.47 6.61
C SER A 161 15.06 -16.96 5.37
N MET A 162 14.28 -18.05 5.49
CA MET A 162 13.39 -18.56 4.45
C MET A 162 12.37 -17.53 3.95
N ALA A 163 11.81 -16.72 4.86
CA ALA A 163 10.70 -15.81 4.58
C ALA A 163 11.13 -14.32 4.53
N LEU A 164 12.21 -13.95 5.23
CA LEU A 164 12.80 -12.60 5.16
C LEU A 164 13.85 -12.43 4.06
N GLY A 165 14.34 -13.53 3.46
CA GLY A 165 15.29 -13.48 2.36
C GLY A 165 14.79 -12.68 1.15
N PRO A 166 13.59 -12.95 0.60
CA PRO A 166 13.03 -12.18 -0.51
C PRO A 166 12.85 -10.70 -0.16
N ALA A 167 12.48 -10.38 1.08
CA ALA A 167 12.43 -9.02 1.61
C ALA A 167 13.81 -8.35 1.50
N THR A 168 14.84 -9.00 2.03
CA THR A 168 16.21 -8.46 2.08
C THR A 168 16.80 -8.29 0.68
N VAL A 169 16.44 -9.16 -0.28
CA VAL A 169 16.77 -8.98 -1.70
C VAL A 169 16.06 -7.75 -2.29
N THR A 170 14.78 -7.53 -1.97
CA THR A 170 14.08 -6.30 -2.41
C THR A 170 14.63 -5.04 -1.74
N ASP A 171 15.10 -5.13 -0.50
CA ASP A 171 15.66 -4.00 0.25
C ASP A 171 17.04 -3.59 -0.32
N LEU A 172 17.87 -4.54 -0.79
CA LEU A 172 19.24 -4.31 -1.28
C LEU A 172 19.36 -3.98 -2.79
N PHE A 173 18.55 -4.62 -3.64
CA PHE A 173 18.79 -4.66 -5.09
C PHE A 173 17.77 -3.87 -5.92
N PHE A 174 18.25 -3.25 -6.99
CA PHE A 174 17.40 -2.57 -7.98
C PHE A 174 16.62 -3.57 -8.83
N TYR A 175 15.50 -3.13 -9.40
CA TYR A 175 14.51 -3.93 -10.11
C TYR A 175 15.11 -4.87 -11.17
N HIS A 176 16.01 -4.36 -12.01
CA HIS A 176 16.71 -5.14 -13.04
C HIS A 176 17.73 -6.15 -12.48
N GLN A 177 18.16 -6.00 -11.22
CA GLN A 177 19.09 -6.89 -10.51
C GLN A 177 18.34 -7.94 -9.67
N ARG A 178 17.15 -7.59 -9.15
CA ARG A 178 16.34 -8.44 -8.26
C ARG A 178 16.05 -9.82 -8.84
N GLY A 179 15.79 -9.94 -10.15
CA GLY A 179 15.54 -11.24 -10.78
C GLY A 179 16.70 -12.23 -10.58
N ARG A 180 17.94 -11.78 -10.82
CA ARG A 180 19.15 -12.60 -10.63
C ARG A 180 19.42 -12.88 -9.13
N ALA A 181 19.23 -11.89 -8.27
CA ALA A 181 19.43 -12.05 -6.83
C ALA A 181 18.38 -12.97 -6.16
N LEU A 182 17.11 -12.88 -6.58
CA LEU A 182 16.05 -13.82 -6.17
C LEU A 182 16.26 -15.21 -6.76
N GLY A 183 16.82 -15.32 -7.97
CA GLY A 183 17.24 -16.60 -8.55
C GLY A 183 18.29 -17.29 -7.67
N LEU A 184 19.40 -16.60 -7.36
CA LEU A 184 20.46 -17.12 -6.47
C LEU A 184 19.94 -17.48 -5.07
N PHE A 185 19.02 -16.67 -4.53
CA PHE A 185 18.34 -16.99 -3.28
C PHE A 185 17.45 -18.25 -3.40
N THR A 186 16.68 -18.38 -4.48
CA THR A 186 15.82 -19.54 -4.73
C THR A 186 16.65 -20.82 -4.84
N VAL A 187 17.74 -20.82 -5.61
CA VAL A 187 18.67 -21.97 -5.75
C VAL A 187 19.14 -22.48 -4.39
N MET A 188 19.50 -21.57 -3.48
CA MET A 188 19.94 -21.89 -2.12
C MET A 188 18.77 -22.27 -1.20
N LEU A 189 17.56 -21.74 -1.43
CA LEU A 189 16.32 -22.08 -0.73
C LEU A 189 15.74 -23.45 -1.14
N THR A 190 15.98 -23.91 -2.37
CA THR A 190 15.47 -25.20 -2.88
C THR A 190 16.47 -26.32 -2.64
N SER A 191 17.75 -26.15 -3.00
CA SER A 191 18.74 -27.24 -2.99
C SER A 191 19.22 -27.68 -1.60
N ARG A 192 19.12 -26.80 -0.60
CA ARG A 192 19.62 -26.96 0.77
C ARG A 192 19.23 -28.24 1.51
N SER A 193 18.01 -28.75 1.36
CA SER A 193 17.57 -29.98 2.04
C SER A 193 18.31 -31.21 1.50
N HIS A 194 18.54 -31.25 0.20
CA HIS A 194 19.21 -32.34 -0.51
C HIS A 194 20.70 -32.41 -0.16
N PHE A 195 21.39 -31.26 -0.15
CA PHE A 195 22.78 -31.15 0.32
C PHE A 195 22.96 -31.69 1.75
N SER A 196 22.00 -31.44 2.65
CA SER A 196 22.08 -31.93 4.04
C SER A 196 22.07 -33.46 4.13
N GLY A 197 21.32 -34.13 3.25
CA GLY A 197 21.25 -35.59 3.17
C GLY A 197 22.53 -36.24 2.63
N LEU A 198 23.35 -35.51 1.86
CA LEU A 198 24.64 -36.01 1.35
C LEU A 198 25.70 -36.14 2.45
N PHE A 199 25.76 -35.17 3.37
CA PHE A 199 26.81 -35.09 4.39
C PHE A 199 26.44 -35.67 5.77
N GLY A 200 25.14 -35.81 6.07
CA GLY A 200 24.66 -36.29 7.37
C GLY A 200 25.18 -37.69 7.75
N GLY A 201 25.05 -38.70 6.87
CA GLY A 201 25.50 -40.07 7.15
C GLY A 201 27.01 -40.23 7.30
N PRO A 202 27.87 -39.60 6.47
CA PRO A 202 29.31 -39.50 6.73
C PRO A 202 29.62 -39.00 8.15
N VAL A 203 29.06 -37.86 8.56
CA VAL A 203 29.28 -37.31 9.91
C VAL A 203 28.79 -38.28 10.99
N ALA A 204 27.56 -38.79 10.85
CA ALA A 204 26.97 -39.70 11.83
C ALA A 204 27.73 -41.03 11.98
N LYS A 205 28.32 -41.55 10.89
CA LYS A 205 29.09 -42.81 10.91
C LYS A 205 30.49 -42.63 11.50
N PHE A 206 31.19 -41.55 11.17
CA PHE A 206 32.60 -41.38 11.56
C PHE A 206 32.81 -40.60 12.86
N LEU A 207 31.87 -39.74 13.24
CA LEU A 207 31.95 -38.90 14.44
C LEU A 207 30.79 -39.15 15.42
N GLY A 208 29.64 -39.62 14.94
CA GLY A 208 28.42 -39.85 15.73
C GLY A 208 27.33 -38.81 15.45
N TRP A 209 26.05 -39.17 15.65
CA TRP A 209 24.93 -38.30 15.25
C TRP A 209 24.92 -36.92 15.93
N ARG A 210 25.42 -36.81 17.16
CA ARG A 210 25.57 -35.54 17.91
C ARG A 210 26.46 -34.52 17.19
N TRP A 211 27.44 -34.96 16.41
CA TRP A 211 28.30 -34.06 15.62
C TRP A 211 27.55 -33.34 14.50
N ILE A 212 26.41 -33.86 14.02
CA ILE A 212 25.56 -33.11 13.08
C ILE A 212 25.08 -31.81 13.75
N PHE A 213 24.67 -31.89 15.01
CA PHE A 213 24.23 -30.73 15.79
C PHE A 213 25.40 -29.82 16.21
N TRP A 214 26.56 -30.36 16.61
CA TRP A 214 27.74 -29.54 16.91
C TRP A 214 28.33 -28.83 15.68
N ILE A 215 28.38 -29.47 14.52
CA ILE A 215 28.76 -28.83 13.24
C ILE A 215 27.74 -27.74 12.89
N THR A 216 26.44 -28.01 13.03
CA THR A 216 25.37 -27.02 12.82
C THR A 216 25.52 -25.83 13.77
N ALA A 217 25.87 -26.05 15.04
CA ALA A 217 26.17 -24.99 15.99
C ALA A 217 27.39 -24.17 15.56
N ALA A 218 28.49 -24.82 15.17
CA ALA A 218 29.69 -24.13 14.67
C ALA A 218 29.39 -23.27 13.42
N MET A 219 28.59 -23.78 12.48
CA MET A 219 28.14 -23.03 11.30
C MET A 219 27.31 -21.80 11.69
N ASN A 220 26.33 -21.95 12.59
CA ASN A 220 25.54 -20.81 13.10
C ASN A 220 26.40 -19.81 13.88
N PHE A 221 27.41 -20.27 14.63
CA PHE A 221 28.35 -19.40 15.35
C PHE A 221 29.21 -18.58 14.38
N VAL A 222 29.79 -19.18 13.35
CA VAL A 222 30.52 -18.47 12.29
C VAL A 222 29.62 -17.47 11.56
N THR A 223 28.35 -17.81 11.34
CA THR A 223 27.38 -16.87 10.76
C THR A 223 27.02 -15.73 11.72
N LEU A 224 26.85 -16.00 13.02
CA LEU A 224 26.63 -14.96 14.03
C LEU A 224 27.82 -14.00 14.13
N VAL A 225 29.05 -14.53 14.16
CA VAL A 225 30.28 -13.73 14.16
C VAL A 225 30.35 -12.86 12.90
N THR A 226 30.13 -13.41 11.71
CA THR A 226 30.18 -12.63 10.46
C THR A 226 29.04 -11.63 10.29
N LEU A 227 27.87 -11.85 10.90
CA LEU A 227 26.79 -10.86 11.02
C LEU A 227 27.16 -9.72 11.99
N LEU A 228 27.95 -9.99 13.03
CA LEU A 228 28.43 -9.00 13.99
C LEU A 228 29.61 -8.18 13.46
N SER A 229 30.56 -8.79 12.75
CA SER A 229 31.81 -8.18 12.27
C SER A 229 31.66 -7.13 11.16
N MET A 230 30.47 -6.91 10.61
CA MET A 230 30.19 -5.87 9.61
C MET A 230 30.29 -4.46 10.19
N ALA A 231 31.50 -3.90 10.26
CA ALA A 231 31.79 -2.70 11.05
C ALA A 231 31.11 -1.39 10.58
N LYS A 232 30.72 -1.20 9.30
CA LYS A 232 30.03 0.04 8.86
C LYS A 232 28.60 0.19 9.44
N TYR A 233 28.09 -0.81 10.15
CA TYR A 233 26.79 -0.76 10.84
C TYR A 233 26.82 -0.08 12.23
N ARG A 234 27.98 0.42 12.70
CA ARG A 234 28.19 0.81 14.12
C ARG A 234 27.32 1.99 14.58
N GLU A 235 26.90 2.86 13.68
CA GLU A 235 26.08 4.05 13.99
C GLU A 235 24.57 3.80 13.81
N LEU A 236 24.20 2.78 13.04
CA LEU A 236 22.80 2.33 12.82
C LEU A 236 22.28 1.44 13.96
N LEU A 237 22.79 1.64 15.18
CA LEU A 237 22.45 0.86 16.39
C LEU A 237 21.27 1.42 17.20
N ARG A 238 20.55 2.42 16.70
CA ARG A 238 19.19 2.72 17.17
C ARG A 238 18.21 1.73 16.54
N PRO A 239 17.15 1.30 17.25
CA PRO A 239 16.09 0.49 16.66
C PRO A 239 15.32 1.32 15.62
N TRP A 240 15.82 1.30 14.38
CA TRP A 240 15.17 1.92 13.23
C TRP A 240 13.90 1.15 12.90
N THR A 241 12.83 1.57 13.56
CA THR A 241 11.46 1.33 13.14
C THR A 241 11.31 1.82 11.70
N SER A 242 11.02 0.91 10.77
CA SER A 242 10.64 1.30 9.39
C SER A 242 9.35 2.14 9.37
N PHE A 243 8.60 2.11 10.48
CA PHE A 243 7.43 2.94 10.75
C PHE A 243 7.50 3.47 12.20
N PRO A 244 8.17 4.60 12.46
CA PRO A 244 8.23 5.19 13.80
C PRO A 244 6.83 5.54 14.32
N GLY A 245 6.44 4.94 15.44
CA GLY A 245 5.10 5.10 16.04
C GLY A 245 4.09 3.99 15.71
N VAL A 246 4.46 2.91 15.01
CA VAL A 246 3.59 1.73 14.87
C VAL A 246 3.75 0.79 16.06
N GLU A 247 2.71 0.70 16.88
CA GLU A 247 2.61 -0.30 17.94
C GLU A 247 2.27 -1.70 17.40
N LEU A 248 2.93 -2.73 17.95
CA LEU A 248 2.72 -4.14 17.58
C LEU A 248 1.46 -4.72 18.24
N GLN A 249 0.31 -4.41 17.66
CA GLN A 249 -0.97 -5.03 18.03
C GLN A 249 -1.03 -6.50 17.58
N ALA A 250 -1.68 -7.36 18.37
CA ALA A 250 -1.80 -8.81 18.10
C ALA A 250 -2.30 -9.13 16.67
N LYS A 251 -3.17 -8.27 16.12
CA LYS A 251 -3.69 -8.39 14.75
C LYS A 251 -2.59 -8.43 13.68
N HIS A 252 -1.44 -7.80 13.89
CA HIS A 252 -0.34 -7.72 12.91
C HIS A 252 0.38 -9.07 12.71
N PHE A 253 0.26 -9.99 13.67
CA PHE A 253 0.86 -11.32 13.61
C PHE A 253 -0.01 -12.36 12.87
N VAL A 254 -1.27 -12.03 12.56
CA VAL A 254 -2.25 -13.01 12.04
C VAL A 254 -3.05 -12.47 10.85
N ILE A 255 -3.63 -11.27 10.96
CA ILE A 255 -4.54 -10.74 9.94
C ILE A 255 -3.86 -10.48 8.58
N PRO A 256 -2.62 -9.91 8.50
CA PRO A 256 -1.93 -9.75 7.22
C PRO A 256 -1.78 -11.07 6.46
N ALA A 257 -1.42 -12.15 7.18
CA ALA A 257 -1.23 -13.47 6.62
C ALA A 257 -2.52 -14.03 6.00
N PHE A 258 -3.60 -14.15 6.79
CA PHE A 258 -4.85 -14.70 6.29
C PHE A 258 -5.52 -13.82 5.23
N ARG A 259 -5.31 -12.50 5.24
CA ARG A 259 -5.89 -11.56 4.25
C ARG A 259 -5.49 -11.83 2.80
N MET A 260 -4.36 -12.48 2.54
CA MET A 260 -3.84 -12.65 1.17
C MET A 260 -3.64 -14.11 0.75
N ALA A 261 -3.84 -15.04 1.68
CA ALA A 261 -4.46 -16.33 1.34
C ALA A 261 -5.85 -16.17 0.67
N LEU A 262 -6.49 -14.99 0.71
CA LEU A 262 -7.71 -14.69 -0.05
C LEU A 262 -7.48 -14.42 -1.55
N TYR A 263 -6.24 -14.24 -2.02
CA TYR A 263 -5.97 -14.03 -3.45
C TYR A 263 -5.65 -15.37 -4.14
N PRO A 264 -6.43 -15.79 -5.16
CA PRO A 264 -6.20 -17.04 -5.91
C PRO A 264 -4.79 -17.18 -6.49
N SER A 265 -4.21 -16.07 -6.95
CA SER A 265 -2.87 -15.94 -7.52
C SER A 265 -1.72 -16.11 -6.51
N VAL A 266 -2.02 -16.35 -5.23
CA VAL A 266 -1.02 -16.84 -4.27
C VAL A 266 -1.51 -18.09 -3.54
N LEU A 267 -2.79 -18.19 -3.19
CA LEU A 267 -3.35 -19.38 -2.55
C LEU A 267 -3.12 -20.65 -3.39
N PHE A 268 -3.47 -20.65 -4.67
CA PHE A 268 -3.35 -21.85 -5.50
C PHE A 268 -1.89 -22.23 -5.80
N PRO A 269 -0.98 -21.30 -6.16
CA PRO A 269 0.46 -21.59 -6.26
C PRO A 269 1.07 -22.13 -4.95
N SER A 270 0.73 -21.54 -3.80
CA SER A 270 1.24 -22.00 -2.49
C SER A 270 0.73 -23.39 -2.12
N LEU A 271 -0.57 -23.66 -2.28
CA LEU A 271 -1.15 -24.99 -2.01
C LEU A 271 -0.59 -26.04 -2.97
N TYR A 272 -0.46 -25.72 -4.27
CA TYR A 272 0.12 -26.62 -5.25
C TYR A 272 1.57 -26.95 -4.89
N TYR A 273 2.44 -25.94 -4.76
CA TYR A 273 3.84 -26.15 -4.40
C TYR A 273 4.00 -26.92 -3.07
N ALA A 274 3.24 -26.56 -2.03
CA ALA A 274 3.28 -27.25 -0.74
C ALA A 274 2.89 -28.74 -0.87
N SER A 275 1.84 -29.06 -1.64
CA SER A 275 1.44 -30.45 -1.89
C SER A 275 2.53 -31.24 -2.61
N GLN A 276 3.12 -30.68 -3.67
CA GLN A 276 4.13 -31.34 -4.47
C GLN A 276 5.45 -31.51 -3.69
N TYR A 277 5.87 -30.49 -2.92
CA TYR A 277 7.05 -30.56 -2.07
C TYR A 277 6.88 -31.57 -0.91
N CYS A 278 5.66 -31.69 -0.36
CA CYS A 278 5.35 -32.71 0.65
C CYS A 278 5.58 -34.13 0.13
N PHE A 279 4.95 -34.51 -0.99
CA PHE A 279 5.07 -35.86 -1.53
C PHE A 279 6.43 -36.16 -2.18
N THR A 280 7.10 -35.17 -2.76
CA THR A 280 8.31 -35.40 -3.58
C THR A 280 9.62 -35.15 -2.83
N ALA A 281 9.63 -34.26 -1.83
CA ALA A 281 10.82 -33.96 -1.04
C ALA A 281 10.68 -34.43 0.41
N ILE A 282 9.60 -34.06 1.13
CA ILE A 282 9.49 -34.32 2.57
C ILE A 282 9.26 -35.81 2.86
N PHE A 283 8.21 -36.42 2.29
CA PHE A 283 7.86 -37.83 2.53
C PHE A 283 9.03 -38.78 2.20
N PRO A 284 9.75 -38.64 1.06
CA PRO A 284 10.94 -39.42 0.80
C PRO A 284 12.07 -39.11 1.79
N ALA A 285 12.35 -37.83 2.10
CA ALA A 285 13.46 -37.45 2.97
C ALA A 285 13.31 -37.89 4.43
N VAL A 286 12.11 -38.29 4.90
CA VAL A 286 11.91 -38.89 6.23
C VAL A 286 11.75 -40.41 6.21
N THR A 287 11.54 -41.04 5.05
CA THR A 287 11.32 -42.50 4.93
C THR A 287 12.48 -43.26 4.28
N TYR A 288 13.27 -42.63 3.41
CA TYR A 288 14.29 -43.33 2.60
C TYR A 288 15.31 -44.13 3.43
N ALA A 289 15.75 -43.60 4.58
CA ALA A 289 16.75 -44.27 5.41
C ALA A 289 16.23 -45.62 5.94
N ILE A 290 14.95 -45.68 6.31
CA ILE A 290 14.25 -46.89 6.75
C ILE A 290 14.07 -47.83 5.56
N ILE A 291 13.46 -47.34 4.46
CA ILE A 291 13.15 -48.13 3.27
C ILE A 291 14.40 -48.79 2.67
N PHE A 292 15.50 -48.05 2.50
CA PHE A 292 16.72 -48.60 1.89
C PHE A 292 17.53 -49.50 2.85
N LYS A 293 17.42 -49.28 4.17
CA LYS A 293 17.97 -50.19 5.19
C LYS A 293 17.23 -51.54 5.15
N GLU A 294 15.91 -51.54 5.17
CA GLU A 294 15.08 -52.76 5.11
C GLU A 294 15.17 -53.47 3.75
N ARG A 295 15.06 -52.72 2.64
CA ARG A 295 14.97 -53.30 1.28
C ARG A 295 16.31 -53.73 0.70
N PHE A 296 17.39 -53.01 1.00
CA PHE A 296 18.70 -53.20 0.37
C PHE A 296 19.86 -53.43 1.36
N GLY A 297 19.60 -53.45 2.68
CA GLY A 297 20.63 -53.62 3.71
C GLY A 297 21.60 -52.43 3.81
N TRP A 298 21.21 -51.25 3.33
CA TRP A 298 22.11 -50.10 3.24
C TRP A 298 22.37 -49.43 4.60
N SER A 299 23.64 -49.10 4.83
CA SER A 299 24.05 -48.27 5.96
C SER A 299 23.71 -46.79 5.74
N ALA A 300 23.62 -46.02 6.82
CA ALA A 300 23.43 -44.56 6.80
C ALA A 300 24.35 -43.81 5.80
N LEU A 301 25.59 -44.28 5.64
CA LEU A 301 26.55 -43.75 4.67
C LEU A 301 26.12 -44.02 3.22
N GLN A 302 25.71 -45.24 2.88
CA GLN A 302 25.26 -45.61 1.54
C GLN A 302 23.97 -44.87 1.17
N CYS A 303 23.00 -44.82 2.10
CA CYS A 303 21.79 -44.02 1.95
C CYS A 303 22.13 -42.54 1.68
N SER A 304 23.04 -41.94 2.45
CA SER A 304 23.41 -40.52 2.27
C SER A 304 24.10 -40.24 0.94
N LEU A 305 25.12 -41.02 0.58
CA LEU A 305 25.89 -40.81 -0.65
C LEU A 305 25.04 -41.05 -1.90
N ALA A 306 24.21 -42.09 -1.91
CA ALA A 306 23.39 -42.43 -3.07
C ALA A 306 22.13 -41.56 -3.15
N TYR A 307 21.27 -41.56 -2.14
CA TYR A 307 20.01 -40.80 -2.17
C TYR A 307 20.23 -39.29 -2.02
N GLY A 308 21.04 -38.87 -1.03
CA GLY A 308 21.39 -37.45 -0.86
C GLY A 308 22.17 -36.91 -2.06
N GLY A 309 23.07 -37.70 -2.63
CA GLY A 309 23.75 -37.38 -3.89
C GLY A 309 22.79 -37.22 -5.07
N THR A 310 21.96 -38.22 -5.35
CA THR A 310 20.99 -38.17 -6.46
C THR A 310 20.00 -37.02 -6.32
N MET A 311 19.47 -36.76 -5.11
CA MET A 311 18.62 -35.58 -4.85
C MET A 311 19.38 -34.27 -5.12
N THR A 312 20.63 -34.16 -4.66
CA THR A 312 21.43 -32.93 -4.83
C THR A 312 21.69 -32.65 -6.31
N ILE A 313 22.06 -33.66 -7.09
CA ILE A 313 22.28 -33.52 -8.54
C ILE A 313 20.96 -33.18 -9.24
N GLY A 314 19.86 -33.87 -8.93
CA GLY A 314 18.53 -33.60 -9.49
C GLY A 314 18.02 -32.20 -9.18
N SER A 315 18.32 -31.69 -7.98
CA SER A 315 17.98 -30.33 -7.55
C SER A 315 18.77 -29.27 -8.31
N ILE A 316 20.10 -29.41 -8.37
CA ILE A 316 20.98 -28.48 -9.08
C ILE A 316 20.60 -28.42 -10.57
N VAL A 317 20.48 -29.59 -11.21
CA VAL A 317 20.13 -29.68 -12.64
C VAL A 317 18.70 -29.17 -12.89
N GLY A 318 17.77 -29.44 -11.97
CA GLY A 318 16.39 -28.93 -12.02
C GLY A 318 16.30 -27.41 -11.96
N GLU A 319 16.96 -26.77 -11.00
CA GLU A 319 16.90 -25.31 -10.81
C GLU A 319 17.62 -24.55 -11.93
N PHE A 320 18.81 -24.99 -12.35
CA PHE A 320 19.53 -24.38 -13.49
C PHE A 320 18.75 -24.53 -14.81
N ALA A 321 18.03 -25.64 -14.99
CA ALA A 321 17.12 -25.80 -16.13
C ALA A 321 15.85 -24.92 -15.97
N ALA A 322 15.26 -24.86 -14.79
CA ALA A 322 14.03 -24.12 -14.50
C ALA A 322 14.15 -22.64 -14.85
N GLY A 323 15.18 -21.96 -14.33
CA GLY A 323 15.41 -20.54 -14.62
C GLY A 323 15.48 -20.26 -16.12
N LYS A 324 16.33 -21.00 -16.84
CA LYS A 324 16.48 -20.83 -18.30
C LYS A 324 15.19 -21.15 -19.06
N ILE A 325 14.49 -22.24 -18.74
CA ILE A 325 13.25 -22.64 -19.42
C ILE A 325 12.15 -21.58 -19.22
N ILE A 326 12.02 -21.04 -18.00
CA ILE A 326 11.02 -20.01 -17.69
C ILE A 326 11.38 -18.71 -18.41
N ASP A 327 12.64 -18.29 -18.38
CA ASP A 327 13.09 -17.07 -19.06
C ASP A 327 12.96 -17.19 -20.59
N ASP A 328 13.31 -18.35 -21.18
CA ASP A 328 13.07 -18.64 -22.60
C ASP A 328 11.56 -18.61 -22.95
N ILE A 329 10.68 -19.05 -22.05
CA ILE A 329 9.22 -18.99 -22.23
C ILE A 329 8.70 -17.54 -22.14
N VAL A 330 9.17 -16.78 -21.15
CA VAL A 330 8.79 -15.38 -20.93
C VAL A 330 9.29 -14.50 -22.09
N HIS A 331 10.55 -14.66 -22.51
CA HIS A 331 11.14 -13.92 -23.63
C HIS A 331 10.42 -14.21 -24.96
N ARG A 332 10.08 -15.47 -25.25
CA ARG A 332 9.27 -15.81 -26.45
C ARG A 332 7.85 -15.24 -26.42
N HIS A 333 7.28 -14.98 -25.24
CA HIS A 333 5.98 -14.31 -25.13
C HIS A 333 6.10 -12.79 -25.14
N SER A 334 7.16 -12.22 -24.58
CA SER A 334 7.53 -10.81 -24.72
C SER A 334 7.64 -10.44 -26.20
N ILE A 335 8.42 -11.19 -26.98
CA ILE A 335 8.54 -11.03 -28.46
C ILE A 335 7.20 -11.20 -29.17
N ARG A 336 6.38 -12.19 -28.78
CA ARG A 336 5.08 -12.45 -29.43
C ARG A 336 4.02 -11.38 -29.13
N LEU A 337 4.09 -10.75 -27.96
CA LEU A 337 3.09 -9.80 -27.48
C LEU A 337 3.53 -8.33 -27.63
N GLY A 338 4.79 -8.06 -27.97
CA GLY A 338 5.34 -6.71 -28.00
C GLY A 338 5.33 -6.07 -26.60
N VAL A 339 5.82 -6.77 -25.58
CA VAL A 339 5.94 -6.21 -24.22
C VAL A 339 7.20 -6.69 -23.48
N ASP A 340 8.03 -5.74 -23.03
CA ASP A 340 9.17 -5.90 -22.11
C ASP A 340 8.87 -6.78 -20.89
N SER A 341 7.63 -6.75 -20.39
CA SER A 341 7.14 -7.57 -19.28
C SER A 341 5.75 -8.13 -19.59
N PRO A 342 5.64 -9.35 -20.16
CA PRO A 342 4.33 -9.99 -20.37
C PRO A 342 3.64 -10.32 -19.03
N PRO A 343 2.33 -10.64 -19.05
CA PRO A 343 1.57 -10.98 -17.84
C PRO A 343 2.21 -12.13 -17.04
N PRO A 344 2.25 -12.06 -15.69
CA PRO A 344 2.87 -13.09 -14.85
C PRO A 344 2.40 -14.52 -15.15
N GLU A 345 1.14 -14.67 -15.55
CA GLU A 345 0.47 -15.92 -15.92
C GLU A 345 1.21 -16.70 -17.02
N VAL A 346 2.03 -16.04 -17.84
CA VAL A 346 2.90 -16.70 -18.82
C VAL A 346 3.86 -17.70 -18.16
N ARG A 347 4.33 -17.44 -16.93
CA ARG A 347 5.22 -18.34 -16.19
C ARG A 347 4.58 -19.69 -15.88
N PHE A 348 3.26 -19.77 -15.72
CA PHE A 348 2.57 -21.05 -15.51
C PHE A 348 2.76 -22.04 -16.66
N LYS A 349 3.17 -21.61 -17.86
CA LYS A 349 3.45 -22.54 -18.96
C LYS A 349 4.64 -23.47 -18.65
N GLY A 350 5.53 -23.09 -17.72
CA GLY A 350 6.57 -23.98 -17.18
C GLY A 350 6.06 -25.01 -16.16
N ILE A 351 4.87 -24.82 -15.56
CA ILE A 351 4.36 -25.72 -14.52
C ILE A 351 4.05 -27.12 -15.05
N TRP A 352 3.72 -27.23 -16.35
CA TRP A 352 3.43 -28.50 -17.03
C TRP A 352 4.62 -29.48 -17.01
N THR A 353 5.86 -28.97 -17.05
CA THR A 353 7.07 -29.79 -16.90
C THR A 353 7.09 -30.46 -15.53
N GLY A 354 6.81 -29.72 -14.46
CA GLY A 354 6.68 -30.27 -13.11
C GLY A 354 5.50 -31.22 -12.97
N ALA A 355 4.32 -30.83 -13.47
CA ALA A 355 3.10 -31.62 -13.39
C ALA A 355 3.18 -32.99 -14.08
N ALA A 356 4.04 -33.15 -15.10
CA ALA A 356 4.32 -34.43 -15.72
C ALA A 356 5.41 -35.22 -14.99
N LEU A 357 6.54 -34.58 -14.63
CA LEU A 357 7.71 -35.27 -14.08
C LEU A 357 7.52 -35.70 -12.62
N ILE A 358 6.78 -34.94 -11.80
CA ILE A 358 6.59 -35.27 -10.38
C ILE A 358 5.81 -36.59 -10.19
N PRO A 359 4.62 -36.79 -10.80
CA PRO A 359 3.93 -38.08 -10.74
C PRO A 359 4.76 -39.22 -11.35
N ALA A 360 5.46 -38.97 -12.48
CA ALA A 360 6.30 -39.99 -13.10
C ALA A 360 7.44 -40.45 -12.16
N GLY A 361 8.15 -39.51 -11.52
CA GLY A 361 9.21 -39.82 -10.57
C GLY A 361 8.71 -40.59 -9.35
N LEU A 362 7.56 -40.20 -8.79
CA LEU A 362 6.92 -40.89 -7.66
C LEU A 362 6.43 -42.30 -8.02
N LEU A 363 5.84 -42.49 -9.21
CA LEU A 363 5.43 -43.81 -9.70
C LEU A 363 6.63 -44.72 -9.97
N ILE A 364 7.70 -44.19 -10.59
CA ILE A 364 8.95 -44.95 -10.78
C ILE A 364 9.53 -45.37 -9.43
N PHE A 365 9.59 -44.48 -8.44
CA PHE A 365 10.03 -44.82 -7.09
C PHE A 365 9.17 -45.90 -6.43
N GLY A 366 7.85 -45.70 -6.39
CA GLY A 366 6.92 -46.63 -5.76
C GLY A 366 6.94 -48.03 -6.40
N PHE A 367 6.85 -48.10 -7.73
CA PHE A 367 6.85 -49.37 -8.45
C PHE A 367 8.20 -50.09 -8.38
N THR A 368 9.33 -49.38 -8.43
CA THR A 368 10.65 -50.06 -8.36
C THR A 368 10.96 -50.60 -6.96
N ILE A 369 10.44 -49.98 -5.90
CA ILE A 369 10.43 -50.57 -4.55
C ILE A 369 9.48 -51.78 -4.50
N GLN A 370 8.21 -51.61 -4.90
CA GLN A 370 7.16 -52.64 -4.84
C GLN A 370 7.51 -53.91 -5.63
N TYR A 371 8.02 -53.77 -6.85
CA TYR A 371 8.43 -54.86 -7.73
C TYR A 371 9.90 -55.24 -7.55
N ASN A 372 10.47 -55.02 -6.36
CA ASN A 372 11.77 -55.54 -5.92
C ASN A 372 12.97 -55.21 -6.85
N SER A 373 12.89 -54.12 -7.61
CA SER A 373 13.86 -53.76 -8.65
C SER A 373 15.23 -53.34 -8.11
N HIS A 374 16.22 -53.24 -9.00
CA HIS A 374 17.57 -52.76 -8.69
C HIS A 374 17.54 -51.33 -8.09
N TRP A 375 18.43 -51.04 -7.15
CA TRP A 375 18.46 -49.80 -6.35
C TRP A 375 18.59 -48.50 -7.18
N SER A 376 19.05 -48.58 -8.43
CA SER A 376 19.10 -47.44 -9.35
C SER A 376 17.72 -46.98 -9.84
N GLY A 377 16.71 -47.87 -9.84
CA GLY A 377 15.33 -47.53 -10.21
C GLY A 377 14.68 -46.52 -9.25
N PRO A 378 14.68 -46.79 -7.93
CA PRO A 378 14.16 -45.85 -6.93
C PRO A 378 14.88 -44.49 -6.97
N LEU A 379 16.20 -44.49 -7.19
CA LEU A 379 16.98 -43.26 -7.32
C LEU A 379 16.66 -42.48 -8.61
N ALA A 380 16.46 -43.15 -9.74
CA ALA A 380 16.03 -42.49 -10.98
C ALA A 380 14.64 -41.85 -10.82
N GLY A 381 13.71 -42.50 -10.13
CA GLY A 381 12.42 -41.90 -9.77
C GLY A 381 12.57 -40.64 -8.91
N MET A 382 13.43 -40.70 -7.89
CA MET A 382 13.75 -39.54 -7.04
C MET A 382 14.42 -38.41 -7.82
N PHE A 383 15.34 -38.69 -8.75
CA PHE A 383 15.95 -37.68 -9.61
C PHE A 383 14.90 -36.94 -10.44
N ILE A 384 14.01 -37.68 -11.11
CA ILE A 384 12.96 -37.13 -11.97
C ILE A 384 11.96 -36.29 -11.17
N GLY A 385 11.54 -36.78 -10.00
CA GLY A 385 10.66 -36.04 -9.09
C GLY A 385 11.31 -34.75 -8.56
N ILE A 386 12.57 -34.83 -8.11
CA ILE A 386 13.29 -33.66 -7.58
C ILE A 386 13.63 -32.63 -8.65
N PHE A 387 13.95 -33.05 -9.88
CA PHE A 387 14.05 -32.14 -11.01
C PHE A 387 12.71 -31.41 -11.25
N GLY A 388 11.59 -32.16 -11.25
CA GLY A 388 10.25 -31.61 -11.47
C GLY A 388 9.81 -30.60 -10.41
N ILE A 389 10.04 -30.86 -9.12
CA ILE A 389 9.66 -29.93 -8.04
C ILE A 389 10.48 -28.63 -8.04
N GLN A 390 11.73 -28.61 -8.52
CA GLN A 390 12.43 -27.33 -8.67
C GLN A 390 11.80 -26.47 -9.77
N VAL A 391 11.40 -27.05 -10.91
CA VAL A 391 10.66 -26.30 -11.93
C VAL A 391 9.34 -25.73 -11.37
N VAL A 392 8.61 -26.49 -10.55
CA VAL A 392 7.42 -25.97 -9.85
C VAL A 392 7.78 -24.88 -8.84
N ALA A 393 8.84 -25.06 -8.04
CA ALA A 393 9.29 -24.08 -7.05
C ALA A 393 9.59 -22.74 -7.72
N THR A 394 10.46 -22.74 -8.74
CA THR A 394 10.83 -21.54 -9.49
C THR A 394 9.60 -20.89 -10.13
N VAL A 395 8.70 -21.67 -10.77
CA VAL A 395 7.45 -21.12 -11.36
C VAL A 395 6.55 -20.50 -10.31
N CYS A 396 6.22 -21.21 -9.22
CA CYS A 396 5.27 -20.73 -8.22
C CYS A 396 5.79 -19.52 -7.43
N TYR A 397 7.07 -19.52 -7.02
CA TYR A 397 7.67 -18.37 -6.35
C TYR A 397 7.76 -17.16 -7.29
N THR A 398 8.29 -17.32 -8.51
CA THR A 398 8.43 -16.18 -9.43
C THR A 398 7.07 -15.66 -9.91
N TYR A 399 6.07 -16.53 -10.13
CA TYR A 399 4.72 -16.11 -10.46
C TYR A 399 4.11 -15.23 -9.37
N SER A 400 3.99 -15.73 -8.14
CA SER A 400 3.30 -14.97 -7.08
C SER A 400 4.06 -13.69 -6.68
N ILE A 401 5.40 -13.68 -6.83
CA ILE A 401 6.20 -12.45 -6.65
C ILE A 401 5.94 -11.47 -7.81
N ASP A 402 5.82 -11.94 -9.06
CA ASP A 402 5.51 -11.08 -10.21
C ASP A 402 4.06 -10.56 -10.22
N SER A 403 3.08 -11.33 -9.74
CA SER A 403 1.71 -10.86 -9.55
C SER A 403 1.61 -9.72 -8.52
N TYR A 404 2.57 -9.65 -7.58
CA TYR A 404 2.58 -8.64 -6.52
C TYR A 404 3.99 -8.07 -6.27
N ARG A 405 4.67 -7.57 -7.31
CA ARG A 405 6.08 -7.05 -7.29
C ARG A 405 6.41 -6.01 -6.20
N VAL A 406 5.39 -5.40 -5.62
CA VAL A 406 5.48 -4.50 -4.45
C VAL A 406 5.93 -5.25 -3.18
N LYS A 407 5.73 -6.57 -3.13
CA LYS A 407 5.46 -7.37 -1.92
C LYS A 407 6.39 -8.58 -1.77
N GLY A 408 7.71 -8.41 -1.80
CA GLY A 408 8.65 -9.55 -1.73
C GLY A 408 8.42 -10.49 -0.52
N SER A 409 8.60 -9.97 0.69
CA SER A 409 8.19 -10.63 1.95
C SER A 409 6.69 -10.88 2.03
N GLU A 410 5.92 -9.94 1.53
CA GLU A 410 4.47 -9.92 1.57
C GLU A 410 3.79 -10.82 0.52
N VAL A 411 4.56 -11.64 -0.19
CA VAL A 411 4.13 -12.78 -1.01
C VAL A 411 4.62 -14.08 -0.38
N SER A 412 5.70 -14.01 0.40
CA SER A 412 6.11 -15.12 1.28
C SER A 412 5.18 -15.25 2.50
N GLN A 413 4.50 -14.16 2.90
CA GLN A 413 3.83 -14.08 4.22
C GLN A 413 2.78 -12.97 4.44
N PHE A 414 2.67 -11.99 3.52
CA PHE A 414 1.52 -11.06 3.37
C PHE A 414 1.35 -9.92 4.42
N TRP A 415 0.79 -8.70 4.19
CA TRP A 415 0.61 -7.79 3.02
C TRP A 415 0.03 -6.42 3.49
N VAL A 416 0.79 -5.30 3.58
CA VAL A 416 0.23 -3.91 3.65
C VAL A 416 1.17 -2.76 3.15
N GLU A 417 0.64 -1.95 2.23
CA GLU A 417 0.93 -0.53 1.83
C GLU A 417 2.32 0.01 1.44
N ARG A 418 2.34 0.85 0.38
CA ARG A 418 3.56 1.39 -0.27
C ARG A 418 3.76 2.91 -0.15
N VAL A 419 2.83 3.66 0.46
CA VAL A 419 2.82 5.14 0.42
C VAL A 419 3.53 5.77 1.63
N HIS A 420 3.50 5.11 2.79
CA HIS A 420 4.03 5.58 4.08
C HIS A 420 5.43 6.18 4.02
N LYS A 421 6.35 5.59 3.23
CA LYS A 421 7.73 6.07 3.12
C LYS A 421 7.87 7.49 2.51
N PHE A 422 6.82 7.99 1.87
CA PHE A 422 6.74 9.34 1.30
C PHE A 422 5.90 10.30 2.17
N ILE A 423 5.38 9.85 3.32
CA ILE A 423 4.48 10.63 4.18
C ILE A 423 5.13 10.88 5.54
N LYS A 424 5.22 12.16 5.94
CA LYS A 424 5.69 12.57 7.28
C LYS A 424 4.49 12.80 8.19
N TYR A 425 4.09 11.78 8.96
CA TYR A 425 3.01 11.89 9.94
C TYR A 425 3.39 12.80 11.12
N ARG A 426 2.38 13.36 11.81
CA ARG A 426 2.52 14.38 12.87
C ARG A 426 3.28 15.65 12.43
N HIS A 427 3.36 15.95 11.13
CA HIS A 427 3.93 17.21 10.64
C HIS A 427 2.82 18.19 10.24
N SER A 428 2.94 19.48 10.59
CA SER A 428 1.99 20.53 10.20
C SER A 428 2.70 21.73 9.57
N ILE A 429 2.20 22.19 8.42
CA ILE A 429 2.71 23.40 7.76
C ILE A 429 2.28 24.62 8.58
N LYS A 430 3.25 25.44 8.98
CA LYS A 430 3.03 26.68 9.74
C LYS A 430 3.06 27.93 8.86
N ALA A 431 3.79 27.90 7.75
CA ALA A 431 3.81 28.93 6.72
C ALA A 431 4.37 28.36 5.41
N ALA A 432 4.09 29.01 4.28
CA ALA A 432 4.73 28.78 2.99
C ALA A 432 4.91 30.10 2.25
N ALA A 433 6.10 30.38 1.73
CA ALA A 433 6.42 31.62 1.04
C ALA A 433 7.17 31.38 -0.28
N TRP A 434 6.77 32.05 -1.36
CA TRP A 434 7.46 32.01 -2.64
C TRP A 434 8.71 32.90 -2.62
N ASN A 435 9.82 32.33 -3.09
CA ASN A 435 11.09 33.00 -3.31
C ASN A 435 11.35 33.09 -4.83
N GLU A 436 11.28 34.31 -5.37
CA GLU A 436 11.45 34.60 -6.80
C GLU A 436 12.88 34.28 -7.29
N ASP A 437 13.90 34.59 -6.49
CA ASP A 437 15.31 34.43 -6.86
C ASP A 437 15.71 32.94 -6.94
N LYS A 438 15.10 32.10 -6.09
CA LYS A 438 15.23 30.63 -6.12
C LYS A 438 14.29 29.95 -7.12
N ALA A 439 13.18 30.60 -7.48
CA ALA A 439 11.98 29.98 -8.06
C ALA A 439 11.48 28.75 -7.26
N LYS A 440 11.41 28.87 -5.92
CA LYS A 440 10.96 27.81 -5.00
C LYS A 440 10.01 28.33 -3.92
N TRP A 441 9.23 27.42 -3.33
CA TRP A 441 8.48 27.62 -2.09
C TRP A 441 9.35 27.26 -0.87
N GLU A 442 9.57 28.24 -0.01
CA GLU A 442 10.17 28.06 1.32
C GLU A 442 9.04 27.74 2.31
N ILE A 443 9.01 26.52 2.86
CA ILE A 443 7.95 26.06 3.77
C ILE A 443 8.47 25.93 5.20
N GLN A 444 7.62 26.27 6.17
CA GLN A 444 7.89 26.07 7.60
C GLN A 444 7.04 24.91 8.11
N VAL A 445 7.68 23.92 8.72
CA VAL A 445 7.04 22.67 9.14
C VAL A 445 7.32 22.42 10.62
N GLU A 446 6.26 22.32 11.43
CA GLU A 446 6.34 21.80 12.79
C GLU A 446 6.23 20.29 12.77
N ASN A 447 7.20 19.60 13.36
CA ASN A 447 7.20 18.14 13.49
C ASN A 447 6.38 17.68 14.71
N GLY A 448 6.30 16.37 14.91
CA GLY A 448 5.49 15.79 15.99
C GLY A 448 5.91 16.19 17.40
N ASP A 449 7.14 16.64 17.58
CA ASP A 449 7.75 16.98 18.87
C ASP A 449 7.76 18.51 19.12
N GLY A 450 7.07 19.28 18.27
CA GLY A 450 6.95 20.74 18.35
C GLY A 450 8.13 21.51 17.77
N VAL A 451 9.08 20.84 17.12
CA VAL A 451 10.24 21.50 16.49
C VAL A 451 9.84 22.01 15.11
N ILE A 452 10.01 23.33 14.89
CA ILE A 452 9.79 23.97 13.59
C ILE A 452 11.10 23.97 12.80
N PHE A 453 11.06 23.49 11.56
CA PHE A 453 12.16 23.54 10.60
C PHE A 453 11.71 24.16 9.27
N GLN A 454 12.68 24.48 8.40
CA GLN A 454 12.45 24.99 7.04
C GLN A 454 12.83 23.94 6.00
N ASP A 455 12.12 23.95 4.87
CA ASP A 455 12.34 23.07 3.72
C ASP A 455 12.01 23.85 2.41
N ASP A 456 12.62 23.48 1.29
CA ASP A 456 12.62 24.24 0.03
C ASP A 456 12.11 23.36 -1.13
N VAL A 457 10.91 23.65 -1.66
CA VAL A 457 10.25 22.81 -2.70
C VAL A 457 9.94 23.57 -3.98
N ASP A 458 10.19 22.94 -5.14
CA ASP A 458 9.94 23.54 -6.46
C ASP A 458 8.46 23.75 -6.77
N VAL A 459 7.60 22.84 -6.29
CA VAL A 459 6.15 22.83 -6.53
C VAL A 459 5.43 22.52 -5.23
N PHE A 460 4.51 23.40 -4.80
CA PHE A 460 3.76 23.21 -3.55
C PHE A 460 2.31 22.76 -3.83
N ILE A 461 1.98 21.54 -3.40
CA ILE A 461 0.69 20.89 -3.64
C ILE A 461 -0.09 20.81 -2.32
N ASN A 462 -1.03 21.75 -2.11
CA ASN A 462 -1.90 21.77 -0.95
C ASN A 462 -3.08 20.79 -1.12
N ALA A 463 -2.86 19.55 -0.68
CA ALA A 463 -3.86 18.48 -0.69
C ALA A 463 -4.81 18.48 0.52
N GLY A 464 -4.86 19.57 1.32
CA GLY A 464 -5.61 19.59 2.58
C GLY A 464 -7.13 19.47 2.46
N GLY A 465 -7.72 19.95 1.35
CA GLY A 465 -9.17 19.98 1.13
C GLY A 465 -9.92 21.04 1.96
N VAL A 466 -11.22 21.20 1.70
CA VAL A 466 -12.07 22.27 2.26
C VAL A 466 -12.86 21.88 3.53
N LEU A 467 -12.84 20.61 3.95
CA LEU A 467 -13.56 20.10 5.12
C LEU A 467 -12.60 19.50 6.16
N ASN A 468 -11.57 20.27 6.53
CA ASN A 468 -10.53 19.88 7.49
C ASN A 468 -10.49 20.79 8.73
N ASN A 469 -10.55 22.10 8.53
CA ASN A 469 -10.43 23.13 9.55
C ASN A 469 -11.78 23.33 10.23
N TRP A 470 -11.91 22.86 11.46
CA TRP A 470 -13.12 23.02 12.27
C TRP A 470 -12.85 23.93 13.46
N LYS A 471 -13.92 24.53 13.98
CA LYS A 471 -13.89 25.38 15.18
C LYS A 471 -15.19 25.21 15.95
N TRP A 472 -15.14 25.47 17.25
CA TRP A 472 -16.36 25.52 18.07
C TRP A 472 -17.33 26.56 17.50
N PRO A 473 -18.65 26.30 17.53
CA PRO A 473 -19.63 27.28 17.09
C PRO A 473 -19.59 28.51 18.00
N ASN A 474 -19.74 29.69 17.41
CA ASN A 474 -19.74 30.95 18.15
C ASN A 474 -21.05 31.12 18.95
N ILE A 475 -21.10 30.49 20.12
CA ILE A 475 -22.18 30.56 21.09
C ILE A 475 -21.57 31.02 22.41
N GLU A 476 -22.22 31.99 23.07
CA GLU A 476 -21.79 32.49 24.38
C GLU A 476 -21.71 31.33 25.39
N GLY A 477 -20.70 31.34 26.26
CA GLY A 477 -20.57 30.38 27.36
C GLY A 477 -20.21 28.94 26.97
N ILE A 478 -19.91 28.63 25.69
CA ILE A 478 -19.65 27.24 25.24
C ILE A 478 -18.53 26.49 25.98
N HIS A 479 -17.58 27.21 26.59
CA HIS A 479 -16.51 26.63 27.41
C HIS A 479 -16.81 26.61 28.93
N ASN A 480 -17.99 27.05 29.35
CA ASN A 480 -18.41 27.05 30.76
C ASN A 480 -19.08 25.73 31.16
N PHE A 481 -19.63 24.99 30.19
CA PHE A 481 -20.31 23.71 30.34
C PHE A 481 -19.45 22.68 31.07
N LYS A 482 -19.98 22.07 32.14
CA LYS A 482 -19.28 21.06 32.94
C LYS A 482 -19.39 19.63 32.39
N GLY A 483 -20.36 19.39 31.52
CA GLY A 483 -20.52 18.11 30.82
C GLY A 483 -19.53 17.92 29.67
N LYS A 484 -19.73 16.86 28.89
CA LYS A 484 -18.85 16.48 27.79
C LYS A 484 -19.18 17.28 26.52
N LEU A 485 -18.30 18.20 26.13
CA LEU A 485 -18.39 18.92 24.86
C LEU A 485 -17.64 18.17 23.74
N ILE A 486 -18.31 17.86 22.63
CA ILE A 486 -17.76 17.12 21.48
C ILE A 486 -18.07 17.88 20.18
N HIS A 487 -17.13 17.94 19.22
CA HIS A 487 -17.40 18.41 17.86
C HIS A 487 -17.32 17.24 16.87
N SER A 488 -18.19 17.19 15.85
CA SER A 488 -18.25 16.04 14.94
C SER A 488 -16.94 15.74 14.20
N ALA A 489 -16.11 16.77 13.97
CA ALA A 489 -14.78 16.64 13.35
C ALA A 489 -13.65 16.21 14.32
N ARG A 490 -13.92 16.14 15.63
CA ARG A 490 -13.02 15.60 16.66
C ARG A 490 -13.85 14.74 17.62
N TRP A 491 -14.39 13.66 17.06
CA TRP A 491 -15.20 12.70 17.81
C TRP A 491 -14.37 11.97 18.86
N ASP A 492 -14.94 11.76 20.03
CA ASP A 492 -14.36 10.92 21.08
C ASP A 492 -14.86 9.47 20.89
N GLN A 493 -13.94 8.56 20.58
CA GLN A 493 -14.26 7.15 20.30
C GLN A 493 -14.36 6.30 21.57
N GLU A 494 -13.96 6.82 22.73
CA GLU A 494 -13.91 6.09 24.01
C GLU A 494 -15.02 6.53 24.98
N TYR A 495 -15.77 7.58 24.64
CA TYR A 495 -16.84 8.10 25.49
C TYR A 495 -18.14 7.30 25.36
N ASP A 496 -18.65 6.79 26.48
CA ASP A 496 -19.94 6.09 26.55
C ASP A 496 -21.13 7.05 26.63
N PHE A 497 -22.05 6.92 25.66
CA PHE A 497 -23.28 7.70 25.54
C PHE A 497 -24.51 6.99 26.17
N THR A 498 -24.35 5.76 26.67
CA THR A 498 -25.44 4.94 27.20
C THR A 498 -26.11 5.63 28.39
N GLY A 499 -27.43 5.83 28.31
CA GLY A 499 -28.22 6.45 29.38
C GLY A 499 -27.85 7.92 29.66
N LYS A 500 -27.27 8.64 28.70
CA LYS A 500 -26.93 10.08 28.81
C LYS A 500 -28.03 10.98 28.29
N LYS A 501 -28.05 12.22 28.77
CA LYS A 501 -28.83 13.33 28.20
C LYS A 501 -27.98 14.13 27.23
N VAL A 502 -28.38 14.17 25.96
CA VAL A 502 -27.51 14.65 24.87
C VAL A 502 -28.19 15.74 24.03
N ALA A 503 -27.55 16.90 23.92
CA ALA A 503 -27.91 17.90 22.91
C ALA A 503 -27.10 17.69 21.62
N SER A 504 -27.74 17.73 20.46
CA SER A 504 -27.08 17.74 19.14
C SER A 504 -27.37 19.03 18.40
N ILE A 505 -26.34 19.86 18.23
CA ILE A 505 -26.43 21.17 17.59
C ILE A 505 -26.14 21.04 16.09
N GLY A 506 -27.20 21.13 15.28
CA GLY A 506 -27.14 21.23 13.82
C GLY A 506 -27.41 19.92 13.06
N ILE A 507 -28.25 20.02 12.03
CA ILE A 507 -28.61 18.92 11.11
C ILE A 507 -27.90 19.04 9.75
N GLY A 508 -26.61 19.36 9.79
CA GLY A 508 -25.72 19.11 8.64
C GLY A 508 -25.51 17.62 8.42
N SER A 509 -24.74 17.22 7.41
CA SER A 509 -24.53 15.79 7.10
C SER A 509 -24.02 14.97 8.29
N SER A 510 -23.18 15.55 9.16
CA SER A 510 -22.77 14.92 10.42
C SER A 510 -23.96 14.68 11.36
N GLY A 511 -24.79 15.69 11.63
CA GLY A 511 -25.93 15.56 12.55
C GLY A 511 -26.96 14.55 12.07
N ILE A 512 -27.25 14.55 10.78
CA ILE A 512 -28.15 13.59 10.12
C ILE A 512 -27.67 12.13 10.30
N GLN A 513 -26.35 11.91 10.40
CA GLN A 513 -25.75 10.59 10.60
C GLN A 513 -25.57 10.21 12.08
N ILE A 514 -25.32 11.19 12.96
CA ILE A 514 -25.09 10.98 14.39
C ILE A 514 -26.40 10.74 15.15
N VAL A 515 -27.44 11.54 14.90
CA VAL A 515 -28.74 11.47 15.60
C VAL A 515 -29.35 10.06 15.62
N PRO A 516 -29.53 9.35 14.49
CA PRO A 516 -30.17 8.02 14.49
C PRO A 516 -29.32 6.91 15.12
N GLN A 517 -28.04 7.16 15.40
CA GLN A 517 -27.18 6.21 16.13
C GLN A 517 -27.17 6.50 17.63
N LEU A 518 -27.15 7.78 18.04
CA LEU A 518 -27.25 8.15 19.45
C LEU A 518 -28.65 7.89 20.03
N ALA A 519 -29.72 8.15 19.28
CA ALA A 519 -31.09 7.92 19.73
C ALA A 519 -31.36 6.48 20.23
N LYS A 520 -30.62 5.49 19.69
CA LYS A 520 -30.68 4.07 20.10
C LYS A 520 -30.02 3.77 21.46
N LEU A 521 -29.29 4.73 22.07
CA LEU A 521 -28.42 4.51 23.24
C LEU A 521 -28.67 5.49 24.41
N VAL A 522 -29.14 6.70 24.12
CA VAL A 522 -29.27 7.81 25.07
C VAL A 522 -30.60 7.79 25.85
N ASP A 523 -30.59 8.31 27.08
CA ASP A 523 -31.78 8.47 27.93
C ASP A 523 -32.75 9.49 27.33
N SER A 524 -32.21 10.64 26.89
CA SER A 524 -32.97 11.67 26.17
C SER A 524 -32.08 12.47 25.22
N MET A 525 -32.60 12.84 24.05
CA MET A 525 -31.89 13.60 23.03
C MET A 525 -32.65 14.84 22.57
N ASP A 526 -31.99 15.99 22.57
CA ASP A 526 -32.54 17.23 22.01
C ASP A 526 -31.75 17.67 20.76
N VAL A 527 -32.44 17.76 19.63
CA VAL A 527 -31.84 18.10 18.33
C VAL A 527 -32.14 19.56 18.00
N TYR A 528 -31.11 20.41 18.08
CA TYR A 528 -31.21 21.85 17.81
C TYR A 528 -31.04 22.14 16.31
N VAL A 529 -32.08 22.69 15.69
CA VAL A 529 -32.22 22.90 14.25
C VAL A 529 -32.46 24.38 13.95
N ARG A 530 -31.66 24.93 13.02
CA ARG A 530 -31.74 26.35 12.62
C ARG A 530 -32.25 26.57 11.19
N THR A 531 -32.42 25.53 10.37
CA THR A 531 -32.94 25.68 9.00
C THR A 531 -33.42 24.37 8.36
N GLN A 532 -34.53 24.44 7.62
CA GLN A 532 -35.12 23.40 6.76
C GLN A 532 -34.04 22.68 5.93
N THR A 533 -34.12 21.36 5.78
CA THR A 533 -33.15 20.55 5.02
C THR A 533 -33.80 19.33 4.36
N TRP A 534 -33.57 19.16 3.06
CA TRP A 534 -34.00 17.99 2.30
C TRP A 534 -33.22 16.73 2.71
N ILE A 535 -33.94 15.70 3.16
CA ILE A 535 -33.45 14.33 3.30
C ILE A 535 -33.82 13.56 2.02
N SER A 536 -32.90 12.77 1.47
CA SER A 536 -33.20 11.97 0.27
C SER A 536 -33.97 10.69 0.59
N PRO A 537 -34.77 10.17 -0.36
CA PRO A 537 -35.35 8.83 -0.27
C PRO A 537 -34.26 7.77 -0.06
N ALA A 538 -34.53 6.80 0.80
CA ALA A 538 -33.67 5.63 0.96
C ALA A 538 -33.67 4.79 -0.34
N PRO A 539 -32.56 4.12 -0.70
CA PRO A 539 -31.37 3.87 0.13
C PRO A 539 -30.21 4.88 -0.04
N GLY A 540 -30.36 5.98 -0.81
CA GLY A 540 -29.20 6.79 -1.18
C GLY A 540 -29.51 8.22 -1.66
N ILE A 541 -28.79 8.66 -2.71
CA ILE A 541 -28.96 9.98 -3.35
C ILE A 541 -29.53 9.87 -4.78
N ASN A 542 -29.50 8.67 -5.35
CA ASN A 542 -30.21 8.32 -6.58
C ASN A 542 -31.66 7.97 -6.22
N GLU A 543 -32.56 8.07 -7.19
CA GLU A 543 -33.96 7.67 -7.00
C GLU A 543 -34.05 6.13 -7.02
N PRO A 544 -34.85 5.50 -6.13
CA PRO A 544 -34.96 4.04 -6.06
C PRO A 544 -35.56 3.46 -7.34
N THR A 545 -35.04 2.31 -7.77
CA THR A 545 -35.53 1.57 -8.94
C THR A 545 -35.86 0.14 -8.55
N ALA A 546 -36.73 -0.53 -9.33
CA ALA A 546 -37.07 -1.94 -9.12
C ALA A 546 -35.89 -2.91 -9.35
N ASN A 547 -34.73 -2.41 -9.78
CA ASN A 547 -33.49 -3.16 -9.99
C ASN A 547 -32.41 -2.81 -8.94
N ASP A 548 -32.72 -1.97 -7.94
CA ASP A 548 -31.81 -1.77 -6.81
C ASP A 548 -31.87 -2.99 -5.88
N PRO A 549 -30.77 -3.32 -5.18
CA PRO A 549 -30.69 -4.53 -4.38
C PRO A 549 -31.43 -4.36 -3.07
N ASP A 550 -32.05 -5.43 -2.58
CA ASP A 550 -32.73 -5.44 -1.29
C ASP A 550 -31.76 -5.06 -0.15
N MET A 551 -32.31 -4.32 0.82
CA MET A 551 -31.65 -3.91 2.04
C MET A 551 -32.51 -4.24 3.27
N ASP A 552 -31.85 -4.41 4.42
CA ASP A 552 -32.52 -4.56 5.71
C ASP A 552 -33.00 -3.21 6.30
N ALA A 553 -33.63 -3.26 7.48
CA ALA A 553 -34.17 -2.08 8.17
C ALA A 553 -33.11 -1.10 8.70
N ASP A 554 -31.83 -1.52 8.80
CA ASP A 554 -30.69 -0.66 9.11
C ASP A 554 -29.94 -0.21 7.84
N TYR A 555 -30.50 -0.51 6.65
CA TYR A 555 -30.00 -0.18 5.31
C TYR A 555 -28.67 -0.85 4.93
N ASN A 556 -28.40 -2.05 5.47
CA ASN A 556 -27.36 -2.93 4.94
C ASN A 556 -27.91 -3.73 3.75
N PHE A 557 -27.05 -4.06 2.77
CA PHE A 557 -27.43 -5.03 1.73
C PHE A 557 -27.78 -6.39 2.36
N THR A 558 -28.89 -6.99 1.93
CA THR A 558 -29.31 -8.33 2.40
C THR A 558 -28.26 -9.41 2.07
N PRO A 559 -28.27 -10.56 2.78
CA PRO A 559 -27.42 -11.71 2.44
C PRO A 559 -27.52 -12.15 0.97
N GLU A 560 -28.70 -12.00 0.37
CA GLU A 560 -29.01 -12.29 -1.03
C GLU A 560 -28.32 -11.29 -1.97
N SER A 561 -28.50 -9.98 -1.73
CA SER A 561 -27.80 -8.90 -2.44
C SER A 561 -26.27 -9.06 -2.32
N MET A 562 -25.77 -9.37 -1.13
CA MET A 562 -24.36 -9.67 -0.88
C MET A 562 -23.87 -10.95 -1.56
N ALA A 563 -24.73 -11.95 -1.78
CA ALA A 563 -24.36 -13.15 -2.51
C ALA A 563 -24.18 -12.86 -4.00
N VAL A 564 -25.06 -12.06 -4.59
CA VAL A 564 -24.94 -11.58 -5.99
C VAL A 564 -23.67 -10.75 -6.19
N PHE A 565 -23.33 -9.87 -5.24
CA PHE A 565 -22.10 -9.06 -5.29
C PHE A 565 -20.78 -9.82 -5.08
N LYS A 566 -20.81 -11.15 -4.90
CA LYS A 566 -19.60 -11.98 -4.98
C LYS A 566 -19.07 -12.13 -6.41
N ASP A 567 -19.91 -11.89 -7.42
CA ASP A 567 -19.48 -11.81 -8.81
C ASP A 567 -18.84 -10.43 -9.11
N PRO A 568 -17.55 -10.37 -9.50
CA PRO A 568 -16.88 -9.11 -9.81
C PRO A 568 -17.42 -8.40 -11.07
N GLU A 569 -18.03 -9.12 -12.01
CA GLU A 569 -18.72 -8.55 -13.18
C GLU A 569 -19.98 -7.81 -12.71
N VAL A 570 -20.86 -8.49 -11.97
CA VAL A 570 -22.13 -7.91 -11.50
C VAL A 570 -21.87 -6.73 -10.54
N LEU A 571 -20.91 -6.85 -9.63
CA LEU A 571 -20.53 -5.74 -8.75
C LEU A 571 -19.94 -4.54 -9.53
N ARG A 572 -19.21 -4.78 -10.64
CA ARG A 572 -18.73 -3.70 -11.52
C ARG A 572 -19.87 -3.06 -12.30
N GLN A 573 -20.79 -3.85 -12.86
CA GLN A 573 -21.97 -3.34 -13.58
C GLN A 573 -22.88 -2.52 -12.67
N TYR A 574 -23.15 -3.00 -11.45
CA TYR A 574 -23.92 -2.25 -10.45
C TYR A 574 -23.26 -0.92 -10.08
N ARG A 575 -21.93 -0.90 -9.90
CA ARG A 575 -21.16 0.32 -9.61
C ARG A 575 -21.14 1.30 -10.79
N ALA A 576 -21.14 0.82 -12.02
CA ALA A 576 -21.33 1.65 -13.21
C ALA A 576 -22.75 2.26 -13.22
N ALA A 577 -23.79 1.42 -13.10
CA ALA A 577 -25.19 1.85 -13.08
C ALA A 577 -25.54 2.81 -11.92
N ILE A 578 -24.79 2.82 -10.80
CA ILE A 578 -24.89 3.87 -9.77
C ILE A 578 -24.35 5.21 -10.29
N MET A 579 -23.20 5.20 -10.96
CA MET A 579 -22.54 6.40 -11.49
C MET A 579 -23.30 6.97 -12.69
N ASP A 580 -23.74 6.13 -13.61
CA ASP A 580 -24.53 6.52 -14.79
C ASP A 580 -25.82 7.20 -14.33
N ARG A 581 -26.61 6.54 -13.47
CA ARG A 581 -27.78 7.14 -12.82
C ARG A 581 -27.45 8.44 -12.07
N ARG A 582 -26.28 8.56 -11.44
CA ARG A 582 -25.89 9.79 -10.73
C ARG A 582 -25.56 10.95 -11.69
N ILE A 583 -25.03 10.66 -12.88
CA ILE A 583 -24.73 11.63 -13.93
C ILE A 583 -26.00 12.04 -14.68
N GLU A 584 -26.90 11.10 -15.01
CA GLU A 584 -28.24 11.39 -15.53
C GLU A 584 -29.02 12.31 -14.57
N ASN A 585 -29.03 11.96 -13.29
CA ASN A 585 -29.66 12.74 -12.23
C ASN A 585 -29.01 14.12 -11.97
N PHE A 586 -27.89 14.47 -12.64
CA PHE A 586 -27.34 15.82 -12.60
C PHE A 586 -28.27 16.85 -13.26
N GLN A 587 -29.18 16.44 -14.16
CA GLN A 587 -30.19 17.34 -14.73
C GLN A 587 -31.04 18.03 -13.66
N ARG A 588 -31.24 17.40 -12.48
CA ARG A 588 -31.93 17.99 -11.31
C ARG A 588 -31.22 19.23 -10.75
N ALA A 589 -29.92 19.41 -11.04
CA ALA A 589 -29.18 20.60 -10.66
C ALA A 589 -29.54 21.83 -11.52
N LEU A 590 -30.16 21.65 -12.69
CA LEU A 590 -30.77 22.74 -13.45
C LEU A 590 -32.10 23.12 -12.79
N ALA A 591 -32.19 24.37 -12.36
CA ALA A 591 -33.39 24.89 -11.71
C ALA A 591 -34.58 24.88 -12.68
N ASP A 592 -35.79 24.84 -12.11
CA ASP A 592 -37.06 25.04 -12.81
C ASP A 592 -37.42 23.97 -13.88
N SER A 593 -36.56 22.97 -14.05
CA SER A 593 -36.72 21.80 -14.92
C SER A 593 -37.73 20.78 -14.38
N ASP A 594 -38.37 20.02 -15.26
CA ASP A 594 -39.42 19.06 -14.88
C ASP A 594 -38.89 17.79 -14.19
N VAL A 595 -37.60 17.51 -14.31
CA VAL A 595 -36.92 16.51 -13.46
C VAL A 595 -36.82 17.05 -12.03
N GLN A 596 -36.51 18.34 -11.87
CA GLN A 596 -36.34 18.98 -10.56
C GLN A 596 -37.67 19.30 -9.85
N LYS A 597 -38.77 19.48 -10.58
CA LYS A 597 -40.14 19.55 -10.00
C LYS A 597 -40.53 18.20 -9.40
N ARG A 598 -40.46 17.13 -10.19
CA ARG A 598 -40.73 15.75 -9.74
C ARG A 598 -39.83 15.33 -8.57
N ALA A 599 -38.56 15.74 -8.57
CA ALA A 599 -37.65 15.46 -7.45
C ALA A 599 -38.09 16.16 -6.14
N GLN A 600 -38.61 17.40 -6.20
CA GLN A 600 -39.17 18.07 -5.02
C GLN A 600 -40.45 17.39 -4.51
N GLU A 601 -41.33 16.96 -5.42
CA GLU A 601 -42.55 16.21 -5.07
C GLU A 601 -42.21 14.87 -4.42
N LEU A 602 -41.30 14.10 -5.01
CA LEU A 602 -40.82 12.82 -4.49
C LEU A 602 -40.15 12.95 -3.11
N PHE A 603 -39.26 13.94 -2.95
CA PHE A 603 -38.60 14.18 -1.67
C PHE A 603 -39.60 14.65 -0.60
N ARG A 604 -40.52 15.56 -0.93
CA ARG A 604 -41.56 16.04 0.01
C ARG A 604 -42.48 14.91 0.42
N LYS A 605 -42.95 14.10 -0.53
CA LYS A 605 -43.77 12.91 -0.26
C LYS A 605 -43.03 11.93 0.66
N SER A 606 -41.81 11.53 0.30
CA SER A 606 -41.02 10.57 1.08
C SER A 606 -40.68 11.09 2.49
N MET A 607 -40.43 12.39 2.66
CA MET A 607 -40.19 12.98 3.98
C MET A 607 -41.46 12.97 4.84
N THR A 608 -42.63 13.34 4.30
CA THR A 608 -43.89 13.33 5.04
C THR A 608 -44.31 11.89 5.41
N GLU A 609 -44.22 10.94 4.48
CA GLU A 609 -44.57 9.53 4.72
C GLU A 609 -43.69 8.89 5.81
N ARG A 610 -42.40 9.25 5.87
CA ARG A 610 -41.45 8.73 6.89
C ARG A 610 -41.59 9.40 8.26
N LEU A 611 -42.14 10.62 8.33
CA LEU A 611 -42.43 11.31 9.60
C LEU A 611 -43.81 10.94 10.17
N GLY A 612 -44.77 10.64 9.29
CA GLY A 612 -46.12 10.22 9.67
C GLY A 612 -46.96 11.28 10.39
N ASP A 613 -48.19 10.90 10.73
CA ASP A 613 -49.21 11.80 11.28
C ASP A 613 -49.16 11.98 12.81
N SER A 614 -48.10 11.53 13.48
CA SER A 614 -47.89 11.79 14.91
C SER A 614 -47.72 13.29 15.18
N GLU A 615 -47.86 13.73 16.43
CA GLU A 615 -47.64 15.15 16.77
C GLU A 615 -46.17 15.56 16.57
N LYS A 616 -45.22 14.71 17.00
CA LYS A 616 -43.78 14.90 16.69
C LYS A 616 -43.53 14.91 15.18
N GLY A 617 -44.14 13.99 14.42
CA GLY A 617 -44.02 13.90 12.96
C GLY A 617 -44.51 15.15 12.23
N ARG A 618 -45.71 15.65 12.57
CA ARG A 618 -46.26 16.89 12.00
C ARG A 618 -45.45 18.13 12.39
N LYS A 619 -44.99 18.23 13.65
CA LYS A 619 -44.08 19.30 14.12
C LYS A 619 -42.75 19.26 13.37
N ALA A 620 -42.17 18.08 13.19
CA ALA A 620 -40.93 17.89 12.45
C ALA A 620 -41.07 18.21 10.95
N ALA A 621 -42.21 17.86 10.33
CA ALA A 621 -42.49 18.19 8.94
C ALA A 621 -42.55 19.71 8.70
N GLN A 622 -43.23 20.45 9.57
CA GLN A 622 -43.30 21.92 9.51
C GLN A 622 -41.93 22.60 9.61
N TYR A 623 -41.01 22.05 10.42
CA TYR A 623 -39.66 22.58 10.58
C TYR A 623 -38.68 22.13 9.46
N LEU A 624 -38.76 20.88 8.99
CA LEU A 624 -37.77 20.32 8.07
C LEU A 624 -38.04 20.58 6.59
N LEU A 625 -39.31 20.52 6.15
CA LEU A 625 -39.68 20.56 4.75
C LEU A 625 -39.28 21.91 4.11
N PRO A 626 -38.38 21.94 3.11
CA PRO A 626 -37.95 23.20 2.51
C PRO A 626 -38.88 23.73 1.42
N ASP A 627 -38.89 25.05 1.31
CA ASP A 627 -39.50 25.79 0.19
C ASP A 627 -38.49 26.03 -0.95
N PHE A 628 -37.19 25.86 -0.69
CA PHE A 628 -36.13 25.99 -1.70
C PHE A 628 -35.88 24.67 -2.45
N PRO A 629 -35.39 24.70 -3.72
CA PRO A 629 -35.27 23.49 -4.52
C PRO A 629 -34.28 22.44 -3.98
N VAL A 630 -34.61 21.16 -4.20
CA VAL A 630 -33.75 19.99 -3.89
C VAL A 630 -32.34 20.19 -4.47
N GLY A 631 -31.30 19.87 -3.70
CA GLY A 631 -29.91 19.99 -4.16
C GLY A 631 -29.29 21.40 -4.11
N CYS A 632 -30.05 22.46 -3.77
CA CYS A 632 -29.47 23.78 -3.44
C CYS A 632 -28.44 23.70 -2.29
N ARG A 633 -28.62 22.73 -1.39
CA ARG A 633 -27.61 22.22 -0.44
C ARG A 633 -27.14 20.82 -0.84
N ARG A 634 -26.01 20.38 -0.27
CA ARG A 634 -25.55 18.99 -0.37
C ARG A 634 -26.65 18.02 0.05
N GLN A 635 -27.16 17.23 -0.88
CA GLN A 635 -28.08 16.12 -0.60
C GLN A 635 -27.38 15.15 0.36
N THR A 636 -28.05 14.75 1.44
CA THR A 636 -27.52 13.85 2.46
C THR A 636 -28.47 12.66 2.60
N PRO A 637 -28.00 11.42 2.40
CA PRO A 637 -28.72 10.23 2.84
C PRO A 637 -28.94 10.29 4.34
N GLY A 638 -30.19 10.25 4.78
CA GLY A 638 -30.59 10.15 6.18
C GLY A 638 -31.31 8.84 6.48
N PRO A 639 -30.62 7.67 6.40
CA PRO A 639 -31.17 6.41 6.88
C PRO A 639 -31.49 6.53 8.38
N GLY A 640 -32.73 6.21 8.78
CA GLY A 640 -33.20 6.30 10.16
C GLY A 640 -33.34 7.71 10.75
N PHE A 641 -32.92 8.79 10.05
CA PHE A 641 -32.89 10.13 10.63
C PHE A 641 -34.28 10.73 10.88
N LEU A 642 -35.25 10.52 9.96
CA LEU A 642 -36.61 11.04 10.15
C LEU A 642 -37.35 10.22 11.21
N GLU A 643 -37.08 8.91 11.21
CA GLU A 643 -37.61 7.91 12.14
C GLU A 643 -37.09 8.15 13.57
N ALA A 644 -35.86 8.66 13.73
CA ALA A 644 -35.31 9.06 15.02
C ALA A 644 -36.04 10.28 15.61
N LEU A 645 -36.43 11.25 14.78
CA LEU A 645 -37.14 12.46 15.24
C LEU A 645 -38.59 12.22 15.70
N THR A 646 -39.10 11.01 15.48
CA THR A 646 -40.43 10.58 15.96
C THR A 646 -40.38 9.70 17.22
N GLN A 647 -39.18 9.39 17.73
CA GLN A 647 -39.02 8.58 18.94
C GLN A 647 -39.38 9.37 20.21
N ASP A 648 -39.87 8.67 21.24
CA ASP A 648 -40.32 9.31 22.49
C ASP A 648 -39.18 10.05 23.21
N ASN A 649 -37.96 9.45 23.21
CA ASN A 649 -36.76 10.03 23.82
C ASN A 649 -36.06 11.12 22.98
N VAL A 650 -36.56 11.45 21.78
CA VAL A 650 -35.95 12.46 20.89
C VAL A 650 -36.89 13.64 20.66
N ASP A 651 -36.46 14.86 21.00
CA ASP A 651 -37.18 16.11 20.74
C ASP A 651 -36.39 17.03 19.81
N MET A 652 -37.11 17.86 19.03
CA MET A 652 -36.50 18.76 18.05
C MET A 652 -36.84 20.23 18.33
N TRP A 653 -35.79 21.05 18.38
CA TRP A 653 -35.81 22.45 18.78
C TRP A 653 -35.54 23.35 17.57
N TRP A 654 -36.42 24.33 17.36
CA TRP A 654 -36.28 25.33 16.29
C TRP A 654 -35.82 26.70 16.79
N ASP A 655 -35.82 26.92 18.12
CA ASP A 655 -35.41 28.19 18.70
C ASP A 655 -33.88 28.38 18.64
N ASP A 656 -33.46 29.64 18.51
CA ASP A 656 -32.06 30.03 18.52
C ASP A 656 -31.49 29.82 19.94
N ILE A 657 -30.27 29.29 20.03
CA ILE A 657 -29.54 29.20 21.30
C ILE A 657 -29.10 30.61 21.71
N ALA A 658 -29.40 31.01 22.95
CA ALA A 658 -28.92 32.26 23.53
C ALA A 658 -27.49 32.10 24.05
N ARG A 659 -27.27 31.12 24.94
CA ARG A 659 -25.95 30.75 25.46
C ARG A 659 -25.92 29.29 25.93
N ILE A 660 -24.73 28.75 26.05
CA ILE A 660 -24.45 27.53 26.81
C ILE A 660 -24.22 27.94 28.28
N THR A 661 -24.80 27.20 29.21
CA THR A 661 -24.64 27.42 30.66
C THR A 661 -23.68 26.40 31.26
N GLU A 662 -23.44 26.44 32.57
CA GLU A 662 -22.60 25.41 33.22
C GLU A 662 -23.22 24.01 33.11
N LYS A 663 -24.55 23.92 32.98
CA LYS A 663 -25.29 22.66 32.99
C LYS A 663 -25.83 22.22 31.63
N GLY A 664 -25.97 23.12 30.67
CA GLY A 664 -26.58 22.79 29.39
C GLY A 664 -26.83 24.01 28.50
N ILE A 665 -28.04 24.16 27.97
CA ILE A 665 -28.34 25.13 26.90
C ILE A 665 -29.55 25.98 27.28
N LEU A 666 -29.39 27.31 27.19
CA LEU A 666 -30.47 28.30 27.30
C LEU A 666 -30.87 28.78 25.90
N THR A 667 -32.16 28.67 25.57
CA THR A 667 -32.74 29.18 24.32
C THR A 667 -33.10 30.67 24.41
N ARG A 668 -33.43 31.30 23.27
CA ARG A 668 -33.85 32.72 23.24
C ARG A 668 -35.27 32.96 23.75
N SER A 669 -36.15 31.95 23.71
CA SER A 669 -37.44 31.95 24.40
C SER A 669 -37.31 31.90 25.93
N GLY A 670 -36.12 31.57 26.46
CA GLY A 670 -35.81 31.55 27.89
C GLY A 670 -35.90 30.16 28.54
N GLU A 671 -35.98 29.08 27.75
CA GLU A 671 -35.98 27.71 28.28
C GLU A 671 -34.55 27.21 28.47
N GLU A 672 -34.23 26.68 29.66
CA GLU A 672 -32.93 26.06 29.97
C GLU A 672 -33.10 24.56 30.20
N LYS A 673 -32.30 23.75 29.49
CA LYS A 673 -32.23 22.29 29.67
C LYS A 673 -30.82 21.85 30.08
N ASP A 674 -30.75 20.95 31.06
CA ASP A 674 -29.52 20.33 31.59
C ASP A 674 -29.12 19.10 30.72
N TYR A 675 -27.82 18.95 30.41
CA TYR A 675 -27.28 17.86 29.57
C TYR A 675 -25.99 17.26 30.14
N ASP A 676 -25.78 15.96 29.93
CA ASP A 676 -24.48 15.30 30.16
C ASP A 676 -23.49 15.62 29.02
N VAL A 677 -24.00 15.73 27.78
CA VAL A 677 -23.19 15.85 26.56
C VAL A 677 -23.78 16.89 25.61
N ILE A 678 -22.91 17.71 25.01
CA ILE A 678 -23.27 18.60 23.89
C ILE A 678 -22.41 18.22 22.68
N VAL A 679 -23.08 17.78 21.62
CA VAL A 679 -22.50 17.41 20.33
C VAL A 679 -22.70 18.56 19.33
N CYS A 680 -21.61 19.24 18.98
CA CYS A 680 -21.60 20.25 17.92
C CYS A 680 -21.39 19.59 16.55
N ALA A 681 -22.48 19.39 15.80
CA ALA A 681 -22.46 18.94 14.40
C ALA A 681 -22.41 20.13 13.42
N THR A 682 -21.65 21.16 13.78
CA THR A 682 -21.77 22.52 13.23
C THR A 682 -20.97 22.81 11.96
N GLY A 683 -20.13 21.86 11.53
CA GLY A 683 -19.44 21.90 10.23
C GLY A 683 -18.00 22.40 10.31
N PHE A 684 -17.55 23.06 9.24
CA PHE A 684 -16.15 23.43 9.01
C PHE A 684 -16.04 24.90 8.54
N ASP A 685 -14.85 25.47 8.63
CA ASP A 685 -14.56 26.75 7.98
C ASP A 685 -14.54 26.57 6.46
N THR A 686 -15.54 27.14 5.80
CA THR A 686 -15.78 27.02 4.35
C THR A 686 -15.45 28.32 3.61
N SER A 687 -14.56 29.14 4.17
CA SER A 687 -14.04 30.36 3.53
C SER A 687 -13.00 30.10 2.44
N PHE A 688 -12.55 28.85 2.26
CA PHE A 688 -11.44 28.41 1.40
C PHE A 688 -10.04 28.94 1.77
N LYS A 689 -9.92 29.84 2.75
CA LYS A 689 -8.62 30.39 3.19
C LYS A 689 -7.69 29.27 3.69
N PRO A 690 -6.40 29.26 3.30
CA PRO A 690 -5.40 28.42 3.92
C PRO A 690 -5.36 28.61 5.45
N SER A 691 -5.14 27.52 6.20
CA SER A 691 -5.05 27.53 7.67
C SER A 691 -3.70 28.05 8.20
N PHE A 692 -2.78 28.38 7.30
CA PHE A 692 -1.45 28.94 7.56
C PHE A 692 -1.16 30.07 6.55
N PRO A 693 -0.28 31.03 6.85
CA PRO A 693 0.14 32.05 5.88
C PRO A 693 0.74 31.42 4.62
N LEU A 694 0.11 31.68 3.47
CA LEU A 694 0.58 31.26 2.15
C LEU A 694 0.85 32.52 1.33
N ILE A 695 2.13 32.86 1.18
CA ILE A 695 2.61 34.14 0.65
C ILE A 695 3.23 33.89 -0.73
N GLY A 696 2.53 34.25 -1.79
CA GLY A 696 2.99 34.07 -3.16
C GLY A 696 3.85 35.21 -3.69
N ARG A 697 3.84 35.32 -5.03
CA ARG A 697 4.45 36.40 -5.82
C ARG A 697 3.97 37.77 -5.33
N ASN A 698 4.85 38.77 -5.44
CA ASN A 698 4.61 40.14 -4.95
C ASN A 698 4.21 40.23 -3.46
N LYS A 699 4.52 39.19 -2.65
CA LYS A 699 4.13 39.01 -1.24
C LYS A 699 2.61 39.00 -0.99
N VAL A 700 1.82 38.62 -2.01
CA VAL A 700 0.36 38.41 -1.87
C VAL A 700 0.10 37.24 -0.91
N ASN A 701 -0.61 37.48 0.20
CA ASN A 701 -1.06 36.42 1.10
C ASN A 701 -2.43 35.90 0.65
N LEU A 702 -2.53 34.61 0.28
CA LEU A 702 -3.76 34.04 -0.26
C LEU A 702 -4.94 34.06 0.74
N ALA A 703 -4.66 33.88 2.04
CA ALA A 703 -5.70 33.94 3.07
C ALA A 703 -6.29 35.36 3.20
N SER A 704 -5.46 36.40 3.04
CA SER A 704 -5.88 37.79 3.01
C SER A 704 -6.62 38.15 1.72
N LYS A 705 -6.14 37.66 0.57
CA LYS A 705 -6.81 37.84 -0.73
C LYS A 705 -8.24 37.27 -0.68
N TRP A 706 -8.42 36.04 -0.21
CA TRP A 706 -9.72 35.38 -0.09
C TRP A 706 -10.57 35.78 1.15
N GLU A 707 -10.09 36.71 1.98
CA GLU A 707 -10.90 37.45 2.96
C GLU A 707 -11.67 38.59 2.26
N VAL A 708 -10.94 39.44 1.53
CA VAL A 708 -11.48 40.65 0.89
C VAL A 708 -12.22 40.30 -0.41
N GLU A 709 -11.64 39.41 -1.23
CA GLU A 709 -12.19 39.01 -2.52
C GLU A 709 -13.11 37.78 -2.41
N GLN A 710 -13.79 37.47 -3.51
CA GLN A 710 -14.39 36.15 -3.70
C GLN A 710 -13.26 35.12 -3.95
N PRO A 711 -13.26 33.96 -3.28
CA PRO A 711 -12.37 32.86 -3.64
C PRO A 711 -12.56 32.44 -5.10
N LYS A 712 -11.52 32.65 -5.91
CA LYS A 712 -11.45 32.32 -7.34
C LYS A 712 -10.21 31.46 -7.58
N ALA A 713 -10.37 30.40 -8.36
CA ALA A 713 -9.30 29.52 -8.80
C ALA A 713 -9.63 28.94 -10.18
N TYR A 714 -8.64 28.82 -11.06
CA TYR A 714 -8.77 28.25 -12.39
C TYR A 714 -8.92 26.73 -12.28
N PHE A 715 -10.05 26.23 -12.79
CA PHE A 715 -10.57 24.86 -12.57
C PHE A 715 -10.56 24.37 -11.11
N GLY A 716 -10.48 25.29 -10.15
CA GLY A 716 -10.50 24.98 -8.72
C GLY A 716 -9.23 24.39 -8.13
N PHE A 717 -8.12 24.42 -8.86
CA PHE A 717 -6.83 23.91 -8.37
C PHE A 717 -5.60 24.77 -8.71
N MET A 718 -5.73 25.86 -9.48
CA MET A 718 -4.64 26.84 -9.71
C MET A 718 -5.09 28.26 -9.37
N VAL A 719 -4.18 29.10 -8.90
CA VAL A 719 -4.50 30.46 -8.42
C VAL A 719 -3.45 31.46 -8.93
N PRO A 720 -3.85 32.64 -9.46
CA PRO A 720 -2.90 33.71 -9.78
C PRO A 720 -2.15 34.22 -8.54
N ASP A 721 -1.00 34.86 -8.76
CA ASP A 721 -0.02 35.30 -7.76
C ASP A 721 0.60 34.14 -6.95
N MET A 722 0.33 32.88 -7.31
CA MET A 722 0.85 31.68 -6.63
C MET A 722 1.60 30.79 -7.64
N PRO A 723 2.87 31.10 -7.99
CA PRO A 723 3.64 30.30 -8.94
C PRO A 723 3.87 28.88 -8.42
N ASN A 724 3.91 27.89 -9.32
CA ASN A 724 4.13 26.47 -9.00
C ASN A 724 3.22 25.93 -7.86
N TYR A 725 2.05 26.51 -7.66
CA TYR A 725 1.11 26.12 -6.60
C TYR A 725 -0.10 25.38 -7.16
N PHE A 726 -0.49 24.30 -6.47
CA PHE A 726 -1.75 23.61 -6.70
C PHE A 726 -2.52 23.44 -5.37
N CYS A 727 -3.84 23.49 -5.42
CA CYS A 727 -4.70 23.07 -4.31
C CYS A 727 -5.72 22.01 -4.74
N PHE A 728 -6.03 21.04 -3.89
CA PHE A 728 -7.10 20.07 -4.15
C PHE A 728 -8.40 20.51 -3.48
N ILE A 729 -9.51 20.38 -4.23
CA ILE A 729 -10.86 20.71 -3.77
C ILE A 729 -10.98 22.22 -3.40
N GLY A 730 -10.39 23.10 -4.21
CA GLY A 730 -10.52 24.55 -4.10
C GLY A 730 -11.86 25.10 -4.64
N PRO A 731 -11.99 26.42 -4.84
CA PRO A 731 -13.20 27.05 -5.36
C PRO A 731 -13.66 26.45 -6.70
N ASN A 732 -14.96 26.42 -7.01
CA ASN A 732 -15.52 25.83 -8.23
C ASN A 732 -15.19 24.33 -8.47
N SER A 733 -14.95 23.54 -7.41
CA SER A 733 -14.67 22.09 -7.53
C SER A 733 -15.93 21.23 -7.80
N PRO A 734 -15.80 20.01 -8.35
CA PRO A 734 -16.95 19.13 -8.69
C PRO A 734 -17.59 18.41 -7.47
N ILE A 735 -17.85 19.14 -6.38
CA ILE A 735 -18.25 18.61 -5.05
C ILE A 735 -19.68 18.03 -5.02
N SER A 736 -20.60 18.52 -5.86
CA SER A 736 -21.99 18.01 -5.98
C SER A 736 -22.21 17.17 -7.25
N ASN A 737 -21.22 17.14 -8.13
CA ASN A 737 -21.41 17.10 -9.58
C ASN A 737 -21.38 15.68 -10.18
N GLY A 738 -21.31 14.68 -9.31
CA GLY A 738 -21.06 13.27 -9.64
C GLY A 738 -20.17 12.67 -8.57
N SER A 739 -19.14 11.92 -8.97
CA SER A 739 -18.11 11.42 -8.04
C SER A 739 -16.97 12.43 -7.89
N LEU A 740 -16.77 12.94 -6.67
CA LEU A 740 -15.65 13.84 -6.36
C LEU A 740 -14.28 13.15 -6.53
N VAL A 741 -14.23 11.82 -6.39
CA VAL A 741 -13.00 11.02 -6.58
C VAL A 741 -12.49 11.13 -8.02
N LEU A 742 -13.40 11.16 -9.01
CA LEU A 742 -13.04 11.34 -10.42
C LEU A 742 -12.41 12.71 -10.68
N GLY A 743 -12.95 13.77 -10.04
CA GLY A 743 -12.36 15.11 -10.09
C GLY A 743 -10.96 15.15 -9.49
N ILE A 744 -10.77 14.57 -8.30
CA ILE A 744 -9.45 14.45 -7.64
C ILE A 744 -8.45 13.70 -8.53
N GLN A 745 -8.86 12.58 -9.14
CA GLN A 745 -7.99 11.81 -10.04
C GLN A 745 -7.59 12.60 -11.29
N ALA A 746 -8.52 13.33 -11.92
CA ALA A 746 -8.20 14.17 -13.07
C ALA A 746 -7.32 15.37 -12.70
N THR A 747 -7.53 16.02 -11.55
CA THR A 747 -6.63 17.06 -11.04
C THR A 747 -5.22 16.50 -10.79
N ALA A 748 -5.08 15.29 -10.24
CA ALA A 748 -3.77 14.65 -10.07
C ALA A 748 -3.05 14.39 -11.42
N LEU A 749 -3.78 13.97 -12.45
CA LEU A 749 -3.25 13.79 -13.81
C LEU A 749 -2.90 15.14 -14.48
N TYR A 750 -3.64 16.21 -14.19
CA TYR A 750 -3.32 17.57 -14.63
C TYR A 750 -2.01 18.07 -14.00
N VAL A 751 -1.85 17.88 -12.68
CA VAL A 751 -0.62 18.21 -11.94
C VAL A 751 0.56 17.41 -12.49
N TYR A 752 0.40 16.11 -12.74
CA TYR A 752 1.44 15.28 -13.35
C TYR A 752 1.95 15.86 -14.68
N LYS A 753 1.06 16.29 -15.58
CA LYS A 753 1.44 16.90 -16.87
C LYS A 753 2.22 18.21 -16.70
N TRP A 754 1.97 18.99 -15.65
CA TRP A 754 2.78 20.16 -15.32
C TRP A 754 4.16 19.80 -14.76
N LEU A 755 4.27 18.76 -13.92
CA LEU A 755 5.55 18.25 -13.42
C LEU A 755 6.41 17.72 -14.58
N GLU A 756 5.82 16.91 -15.44
CA GLU A 756 6.42 16.36 -16.67
C GLU A 756 6.94 17.47 -17.59
N LYS A 757 6.12 18.49 -17.87
CA LYS A 757 6.53 19.67 -18.66
C LYS A 757 7.62 20.50 -17.97
N LEU A 758 7.55 20.68 -16.65
CA LEU A 758 8.54 21.44 -15.89
C LEU A 758 9.92 20.77 -15.97
N GLN A 759 9.97 19.45 -15.76
CA GLN A 759 11.20 18.66 -15.84
C GLN A 759 11.80 18.58 -17.25
N THR A 760 10.98 18.69 -18.31
CA THR A 760 11.46 18.50 -19.70
C THR A 760 11.69 19.77 -20.52
N GLU A 761 11.04 20.91 -20.21
CA GLU A 761 11.18 22.16 -21.00
C GLU A 761 12.04 23.24 -20.31
N MET A 762 12.80 22.87 -19.27
CA MET A 762 13.62 23.80 -18.46
C MET A 762 12.81 25.01 -17.96
N ILE A 763 11.65 24.73 -17.37
CA ILE A 763 10.78 25.74 -16.76
C ILE A 763 11.19 25.93 -15.29
N SER A 764 11.29 27.17 -14.85
CA SER A 764 11.57 27.53 -13.45
C SER A 764 10.27 27.81 -12.69
N SER A 765 9.33 28.55 -13.30
CA SER A 765 7.99 28.68 -12.75
C SER A 765 6.89 28.77 -13.80
N PHE A 766 5.68 28.37 -13.40
CA PHE A 766 4.44 28.61 -14.12
C PHE A 766 3.39 29.21 -13.19
N GLU A 767 2.53 30.07 -13.74
CA GLU A 767 1.47 30.77 -13.03
C GLU A 767 0.27 30.96 -13.96
N VAL A 768 -0.95 30.68 -13.51
CA VAL A 768 -2.15 30.97 -14.32
C VAL A 768 -2.37 32.48 -14.35
N ARG A 769 -2.65 33.03 -15.53
CA ARG A 769 -2.81 34.50 -15.63
C ARG A 769 -4.09 34.99 -14.95
N ASN A 770 -4.04 36.23 -14.45
CA ASN A 770 -5.18 36.87 -13.78
C ASN A 770 -6.39 37.09 -14.71
N ASP A 771 -6.18 37.42 -16.00
CA ASP A 771 -7.23 37.56 -17.02
C ASP A 771 -7.98 36.23 -17.22
N VAL A 772 -7.26 35.14 -17.49
CA VAL A 772 -7.89 33.83 -17.75
C VAL A 772 -8.59 33.28 -16.52
N ASN A 773 -8.01 33.44 -15.32
CA ASN A 773 -8.68 33.05 -14.08
C ASN A 773 -9.98 33.86 -13.90
N GLU A 774 -10.00 35.15 -14.23
CA GLU A 774 -11.22 35.96 -14.16
C GLU A 774 -12.27 35.52 -15.19
N GLU A 775 -11.90 35.37 -16.46
CA GLU A 775 -12.78 34.89 -17.54
C GLU A 775 -13.40 33.52 -17.22
N TYR A 776 -12.59 32.57 -16.74
CA TYR A 776 -13.06 31.26 -16.30
C TYR A 776 -14.08 31.38 -15.15
N ASN A 777 -13.79 32.21 -14.14
CA ASN A 777 -14.70 32.39 -13.01
C ASN A 777 -16.00 33.09 -13.44
N GLN A 778 -15.95 34.06 -14.34
CA GLN A 778 -17.14 34.70 -14.91
C GLN A 778 -17.99 33.69 -15.69
N HIS A 779 -17.39 32.85 -16.53
CA HIS A 779 -18.10 31.77 -17.22
C HIS A 779 -18.78 30.82 -16.23
N MET A 780 -18.08 30.39 -15.17
CA MET A 780 -18.67 29.55 -14.11
C MET A 780 -19.85 30.23 -13.43
N GLN A 781 -19.72 31.51 -13.01
CA GLN A 781 -20.81 32.22 -12.34
C GLN A 781 -22.03 32.42 -13.26
N GLN A 782 -21.85 32.61 -14.57
CA GLN A 782 -22.94 32.71 -15.53
C GLN A 782 -23.65 31.36 -15.74
N TYR A 783 -22.90 30.25 -15.86
CA TYR A 783 -23.49 28.90 -15.89
C TYR A 783 -24.33 28.65 -14.62
N LEU A 784 -23.78 28.98 -13.45
CA LEU A 784 -24.38 28.71 -12.15
C LEU A 784 -25.72 29.43 -11.94
N GLN A 785 -26.01 30.56 -12.61
CA GLN A 785 -27.33 31.24 -12.54
C GLN A 785 -28.50 30.32 -12.91
N ARG A 786 -28.26 29.37 -13.82
CA ARG A 786 -29.25 28.39 -14.29
C ARG A 786 -29.51 27.25 -13.31
N THR A 787 -28.80 27.20 -12.19
CA THR A 787 -28.76 26.05 -11.28
C THR A 787 -29.56 26.27 -10.00
N VAL A 788 -29.84 25.17 -9.30
CA VAL A 788 -30.48 25.18 -7.97
C VAL A 788 -29.62 25.88 -6.91
N TRP A 789 -28.29 26.01 -7.10
CA TRP A 789 -27.38 26.53 -6.08
C TRP A 789 -27.46 28.05 -5.89
N THR A 790 -27.84 28.80 -6.93
CA THR A 790 -28.08 30.26 -6.85
C THR A 790 -29.47 30.61 -6.32
N ARG A 791 -30.38 29.64 -6.16
CA ARG A 791 -31.70 29.86 -5.55
C ARG A 791 -31.55 30.12 -4.04
N GLY A 792 -32.53 30.78 -3.43
CA GLY A 792 -32.49 31.38 -2.09
C GLY A 792 -32.42 30.44 -0.88
N CYS A 793 -31.58 29.40 -0.90
CA CYS A 793 -31.23 28.62 0.29
C CYS A 793 -29.90 29.10 0.91
N ARG A 794 -29.86 29.25 2.24
CA ARG A 794 -28.61 29.47 2.97
C ARG A 794 -27.69 28.25 2.80
N SER A 795 -26.48 28.39 2.25
CA SER A 795 -25.61 27.24 1.93
C SER A 795 -24.12 27.54 2.11
N TRP A 796 -23.33 26.54 2.55
CA TRP A 796 -21.87 26.67 2.63
C TRP A 796 -21.23 26.85 1.24
N TYR A 797 -21.91 26.40 0.17
CA TYR A 797 -21.53 26.68 -1.22
C TYR A 797 -21.44 28.18 -1.53
N LYS A 798 -22.12 29.02 -0.73
CA LYS A 798 -22.19 30.48 -0.80
C LYS A 798 -21.57 31.13 0.45
N ARG A 799 -20.53 30.52 1.03
CA ARG A 799 -19.88 30.89 2.31
C ARG A 799 -20.85 31.08 3.50
N GLY A 800 -21.98 30.36 3.50
CA GLY A 800 -23.00 30.45 4.54
C GLY A 800 -24.02 31.58 4.38
N THR A 801 -24.04 32.25 3.22
CA THR A 801 -25.06 33.26 2.84
C THR A 801 -26.25 32.61 2.10
N VAL A 802 -27.32 33.40 1.88
CA VAL A 802 -28.53 32.99 1.13
C VAL A 802 -28.34 33.27 -0.36
N ASP A 803 -28.05 34.51 -0.74
CA ASP A 803 -28.02 34.95 -2.15
C ASP A 803 -26.63 35.40 -2.64
N GLY A 804 -25.58 35.10 -1.86
CA GLY A 804 -24.19 35.36 -2.26
C GLY A 804 -23.69 34.44 -3.38
N PRO A 805 -22.52 34.74 -3.97
CA PRO A 805 -21.98 33.97 -5.09
C PRO A 805 -21.67 32.52 -4.71
N VAL A 806 -21.88 31.60 -5.65
CA VAL A 806 -21.59 30.17 -5.48
C VAL A 806 -20.10 29.96 -5.72
N VAL A 807 -19.33 29.74 -4.65
CA VAL A 807 -17.86 29.63 -4.68
C VAL A 807 -17.34 28.20 -4.69
N ALA A 808 -18.15 27.21 -4.27
CA ALA A 808 -17.66 25.85 -4.01
C ALA A 808 -17.89 24.84 -5.14
N ILE A 809 -18.70 25.17 -6.15
CA ILE A 809 -19.30 24.18 -7.06
C ILE A 809 -18.94 24.48 -8.53
N TYR A 810 -18.46 23.46 -9.23
CA TYR A 810 -18.18 23.50 -10.66
C TYR A 810 -19.46 23.66 -11.52
N GLY A 811 -19.36 24.39 -12.63
CA GLY A 811 -20.40 24.47 -13.66
C GLY A 811 -20.34 23.31 -14.66
N GLY A 812 -20.91 22.16 -14.31
CA GLY A 812 -20.99 20.96 -15.17
C GLY A 812 -20.96 19.65 -14.38
N THR A 813 -20.97 18.50 -15.05
CA THR A 813 -20.82 17.19 -14.38
C THR A 813 -19.37 16.94 -13.95
N SER A 814 -19.14 15.97 -13.05
CA SER A 814 -17.79 15.55 -12.69
C SER A 814 -17.02 14.95 -13.87
N PHE A 815 -17.71 14.40 -14.89
CA PHE A 815 -17.07 13.87 -16.10
C PHE A 815 -16.69 15.00 -17.07
N HIS A 816 -17.59 15.96 -17.31
CA HIS A 816 -17.30 17.18 -18.09
C HIS A 816 -16.09 17.94 -17.53
N PHE A 817 -15.94 17.97 -16.20
CA PHE A 817 -14.75 18.51 -15.54
C PHE A 817 -13.47 17.77 -15.98
N MET A 818 -13.47 16.42 -15.97
CA MET A 818 -12.33 15.61 -16.43
C MET A 818 -11.98 15.86 -17.91
N GLU A 819 -13.00 16.01 -18.76
CA GLU A 819 -12.82 16.28 -20.18
C GLU A 819 -12.23 17.68 -20.41
N ALA A 820 -12.79 18.70 -19.75
CA ALA A 820 -12.34 20.08 -19.85
C ALA A 820 -10.90 20.28 -19.37
N ILE A 821 -10.44 19.52 -18.35
CA ILE A 821 -9.05 19.56 -17.87
C ILE A 821 -8.16 18.45 -18.45
N LYS A 822 -8.64 17.65 -19.41
CA LYS A 822 -7.91 16.46 -19.91
C LYS A 822 -6.49 16.80 -20.39
N ASN A 823 -6.31 17.98 -20.98
CA ASN A 823 -5.03 18.54 -21.38
C ASN A 823 -4.91 19.98 -20.84
N PRO A 824 -3.78 20.37 -20.21
CA PRO A 824 -3.52 21.77 -19.88
C PRO A 824 -3.50 22.66 -21.12
N ARG A 825 -4.19 23.80 -21.03
CA ARG A 825 -4.15 24.90 -22.00
C ARG A 825 -2.91 25.74 -21.71
N TRP A 826 -1.75 25.36 -22.23
CA TRP A 826 -0.47 26.02 -21.91
C TRP A 826 -0.46 27.53 -22.23
N GLU A 827 -1.30 27.95 -23.18
CA GLU A 827 -1.51 29.35 -23.57
C GLU A 827 -2.23 30.21 -22.52
N ASP A 828 -2.77 29.61 -21.46
CA ASP A 828 -3.46 30.30 -20.35
C ASP A 828 -2.49 30.76 -19.23
N PHE A 829 -1.18 30.51 -19.39
CA PHE A 829 -0.18 30.61 -18.33
C PHE A 829 0.99 31.54 -18.65
N ASN A 830 1.50 32.20 -17.62
CA ASN A 830 2.83 32.79 -17.62
C ASN A 830 3.84 31.68 -17.32
N ILE A 831 4.79 31.42 -18.23
CA ILE A 831 5.80 30.37 -18.08
C ILE A 831 7.20 31.00 -18.11
N GLN A 832 7.89 30.98 -16.98
CA GLN A 832 9.28 31.41 -16.83
C GLN A 832 10.22 30.21 -17.02
N ARG A 833 11.36 30.44 -17.69
CA ARG A 833 12.38 29.42 -17.95
C ARG A 833 13.59 29.62 -17.04
N THR A 834 14.43 28.58 -16.92
CA THR A 834 15.75 28.71 -16.30
C THR A 834 16.59 29.76 -17.03
N ALA A 835 17.64 30.27 -16.38
CA ALA A 835 18.53 31.26 -16.99
C ALA A 835 19.08 30.76 -18.36
N GLU A 836 19.46 29.48 -18.44
CA GLU A 836 19.92 28.81 -19.66
C GLU A 836 18.85 28.79 -20.77
N ALA A 837 17.65 28.29 -20.45
CA ALA A 837 16.57 28.21 -21.43
C ALA A 837 15.88 29.55 -21.73
N SER A 838 16.24 30.62 -21.03
CA SER A 838 15.84 32.00 -21.39
C SER A 838 16.72 32.58 -22.51
N LEU A 839 18.00 32.19 -22.59
CA LEU A 839 18.91 32.54 -23.69
C LEU A 839 18.56 31.77 -24.98
N ASN A 840 18.24 30.48 -24.86
CA ASN A 840 17.73 29.67 -25.96
C ASN A 840 16.65 28.70 -25.46
N ARG A 841 15.40 28.89 -25.90
CA ARG A 841 14.26 28.04 -25.52
C ARG A 841 14.40 26.56 -25.89
N PHE A 842 15.38 26.20 -26.73
CA PHE A 842 15.69 24.82 -27.12
C PHE A 842 16.87 24.22 -26.35
N ALA A 843 17.41 24.89 -25.33
CA ALA A 843 18.50 24.36 -24.49
C ALA A 843 18.14 23.01 -23.82
N TYR A 844 16.85 22.73 -23.60
CA TYR A 844 16.38 21.44 -23.08
C TYR A 844 16.65 20.24 -24.01
N LEU A 845 16.98 20.47 -25.30
CA LEU A 845 17.48 19.43 -26.21
C LEU A 845 18.92 19.01 -25.88
N GLY A 846 19.60 19.74 -24.99
CA GLY A 846 20.93 19.44 -24.48
C GLY A 846 21.98 19.31 -25.59
N ASN A 847 22.69 18.19 -25.57
CA ASN A 847 23.72 17.83 -26.56
C ASN A 847 23.16 17.04 -27.76
N GLY A 848 21.84 16.92 -27.90
CA GLY A 848 21.18 16.17 -28.96
C GLY A 848 21.08 14.65 -28.75
N PHE A 849 21.61 14.12 -27.64
CA PHE A 849 21.47 12.71 -27.28
C PHE A 849 20.37 12.53 -26.23
N SER A 850 19.51 11.53 -26.42
CA SER A 850 18.57 11.12 -25.37
C SER A 850 19.31 10.56 -24.16
N GLN A 851 18.65 10.54 -23.00
CA GLN A 851 19.20 9.82 -21.84
C GLN A 851 19.34 8.30 -22.11
N ARG A 852 18.58 7.72 -23.07
CA ARG A 852 18.68 6.30 -23.47
C ARG A 852 20.02 6.03 -24.18
N GLU A 853 20.38 6.87 -25.13
CA GLU A 853 21.68 6.83 -25.82
C GLU A 853 22.84 7.08 -24.85
N THR A 854 22.69 8.09 -23.98
CA THR A 854 23.70 8.44 -22.96
C THR A 854 23.95 7.30 -21.96
N LYS A 855 22.96 6.41 -21.75
CA LYS A 855 23.06 5.18 -20.94
C LYS A 855 23.58 3.96 -21.70
N GLY A 856 23.92 4.09 -23.00
CA GLY A 856 24.29 2.96 -23.85
C GLY A 856 23.17 1.93 -24.06
N GLN A 857 21.91 2.32 -23.82
CA GLN A 857 20.76 1.42 -23.98
C GLN A 857 20.40 1.27 -25.46
N SER A 858 20.00 0.07 -25.88
CA SER A 858 19.76 -0.24 -27.30
C SER A 858 18.73 0.70 -27.92
N VAL A 859 19.17 1.53 -28.87
CA VAL A 859 18.31 2.32 -29.75
C VAL A 859 17.69 1.44 -30.83
N GLY A 860 18.42 0.43 -31.33
CA GLY A 860 17.90 -0.52 -32.32
C GLY A 860 16.65 -1.27 -31.85
N ALA A 861 16.51 -1.50 -30.54
CA ALA A 861 15.30 -2.08 -29.94
C ALA A 861 14.05 -1.21 -30.12
N THR A 862 14.16 0.11 -30.39
CA THR A 862 12.97 0.95 -30.67
C THR A 862 12.30 0.62 -32.01
N GLN A 863 13.00 -0.11 -32.89
CA GLN A 863 12.48 -0.59 -34.18
C GLN A 863 11.71 -1.91 -34.08
N THR A 864 11.72 -2.55 -32.91
CA THR A 864 11.06 -3.85 -32.65
C THR A 864 9.91 -3.76 -31.65
N LEU A 865 9.55 -2.54 -31.23
CA LEU A 865 8.47 -2.29 -30.27
C LEU A 865 7.10 -2.42 -30.93
N ASP A 866 6.09 -2.80 -30.17
CA ASP A 866 4.70 -2.58 -30.59
C ASP A 866 4.25 -1.12 -30.40
N PHE A 867 2.99 -0.82 -30.70
CA PHE A 867 2.44 0.53 -30.54
C PHE A 867 2.45 1.00 -29.08
N ASP A 868 2.18 0.11 -28.13
CA ASP A 868 2.05 0.41 -26.71
C ASP A 868 3.43 0.63 -26.06
N GLU A 869 4.42 -0.17 -26.43
CA GLU A 869 5.84 0.02 -26.10
C GLU A 869 6.43 1.27 -26.74
N TYR A 870 6.16 1.50 -28.03
CA TYR A 870 6.62 2.70 -28.74
C TYR A 870 6.01 3.96 -28.10
N TRP A 871 4.72 3.92 -27.73
CA TRP A 871 4.07 5.01 -26.99
C TRP A 871 4.68 5.24 -25.59
N ARG A 872 5.14 4.18 -24.90
CA ARG A 872 5.90 4.27 -23.64
C ARG A 872 7.31 4.85 -23.79
N LEU A 873 7.81 5.11 -25.00
CA LEU A 873 8.99 5.96 -25.19
C LEU A 873 8.68 7.46 -25.02
N PHE A 874 7.42 7.87 -25.23
CA PHE A 874 6.97 9.27 -25.15
C PHE A 874 6.29 9.61 -23.82
N VAL A 875 5.88 8.60 -23.04
CA VAL A 875 5.49 8.75 -21.63
C VAL A 875 6.74 8.59 -20.78
N LEU A 876 7.14 9.63 -20.04
CA LEU A 876 8.38 9.59 -19.26
C LEU A 876 8.34 8.50 -18.18
N PRO A 877 9.41 7.70 -18.02
CA PRO A 877 9.48 6.71 -16.93
C PRO A 877 9.77 7.40 -15.58
N ASP A 878 8.81 7.30 -14.64
CA ASP A 878 8.94 7.56 -13.19
C ASP A 878 9.82 8.78 -12.78
N ILE A 879 9.29 10.00 -12.96
CA ILE A 879 9.71 11.29 -12.35
C ILE A 879 11.25 11.47 -12.25
N HIS A 880 11.78 12.33 -13.12
CA HIS A 880 13.23 12.51 -13.31
C HIS A 880 13.96 13.04 -12.06
N ASN A 881 15.26 12.71 -12.02
CA ASN A 881 16.33 13.62 -11.62
C ASN A 881 17.18 13.86 -12.90
#